data_AF-A0A964JNL6-F1
#
_entry.id   AF-A0A964JNL6-F1
#
_cell.length_a   1.000
_cell.length_b   1.000
_cell.length_c   1.000
_cell.angle_alpha   90.00
_cell.angle_beta   90.00
_cell.angle_gamma   90.00
#
_symmetry.space_group_name_H-M   'P 1'
#
loop_
_entity.id
_entity.type
_entity.pdbx_description
1 polymer ?
#
loop_
_entity_poly.entity_id
_entity_poly.type
_entity_poly.pdbx_seq_one_letter_code
_entity_poly.pdbx_strand_id
1 'polypeptide(L)'
;MFAFRPPVVVLQLCAALCLALGLTLGLTVGLTVGVASADPLPLSSAHAHLDTASECNRCHIAFTGIPDEKCTGCHRDIDLRLQRGAGYHGRVAGSRPCTTCHREHLGRNHDLVPLDRKTFDHNQTGWPLTGGHVGPTCRDCHTAKRPGTNRDSYLGASTECKACHGDYHGKALGKVDLADCDDCHNTINWRKLNGNLKFDHEKQTRFPRTGEHAKVACEKCHSQMKTFGPIQVSGCITCHQDPHPKGVFARRICEECHVTTGFKKTNLFDHAGTGFPLRHKHRENVCLDCHKWESFKPRTSDCSGCHKDGHRGQLGSSGCAKCHTETSFNDASKFNHQTMSRFPLQGRHKKVDCGRCHTNGRYKPIEPACETCHREQNPHGDTFGTAPCGNCHAPEGWNLTRFDHGVTGFPLAGRHVDQPCFRCHPNGTEVEDDTVQDCVFCHRDIHRNQFEGAACERCHRGFEAWKIPEFDHTLSRFQLQGKHEEVDCNGCHKSGHFRPIDTACGNCHQNFHAPQFSTACTDCHKPAGWRRVDFDHDRGSRFPLDGKHEQVDCAKCHVNNDYKGLPMGCDGCHVDEHKGKHGNLCEKCHTTKDWSTNLAQNHDFGAFRLEGVHDLLPCEGCHGEDRKKELGGMGPECISCHRDPHFSSFGPACNDCHSQQAFLPTKFRHDDTGFRLSGSHRFVECRECHPQRVFGGLPSTCDFCHTDTFQKTTKPDHERCCPGGLTSCENCHTTRTFLRARAGAVCGDPRDPPCAPR
;
A
#
# COMPACT_ATOMS: atom_id res chain seq x y z
N MET A 1 41.69 -33.46 16.75
CA MET A 1 42.29 -32.64 17.82
C MET A 1 41.17 -32.22 18.77
N PHE A 2 41.48 -32.18 20.07
CA PHE A 2 40.61 -32.05 21.25
C PHE A 2 39.18 -31.48 21.07
N ALA A 3 38.20 -32.34 21.39
CA ALA A 3 36.90 -31.96 21.91
C ALA A 3 36.89 -32.20 23.44
N PHE A 4 36.10 -31.44 24.21
CA PHE A 4 35.55 -31.88 25.52
C PHE A 4 34.34 -31.02 25.95
N ARG A 5 33.19 -31.68 26.19
CA ARG A 5 32.17 -31.31 27.21
C ARG A 5 32.68 -31.81 28.60
N PRO A 6 32.09 -31.54 29.80
CA PRO A 6 30.67 -31.28 30.14
C PRO A 6 30.54 -30.33 31.39
N PRO A 7 29.66 -30.51 32.42
CA PRO A 7 28.25 -30.95 32.51
C PRO A 7 27.31 -29.90 33.19
N VAL A 8 26.06 -30.32 33.45
CA VAL A 8 24.94 -29.60 34.11
C VAL A 8 24.94 -29.82 35.65
N VAL A 9 24.09 -29.07 36.38
CA VAL A 9 23.35 -29.39 37.64
C VAL A 9 23.58 -28.40 38.82
N VAL A 10 22.54 -28.25 39.67
CA VAL A 10 22.43 -27.52 40.96
C VAL A 10 22.06 -26.02 40.89
N LEU A 11 20.77 -25.69 41.10
CA LEU A 11 20.30 -24.76 42.16
C LEU A 11 18.76 -24.65 42.28
N GLN A 12 18.09 -25.74 42.69
CA GLN A 12 16.81 -25.68 43.42
C GLN A 12 16.75 -26.86 44.38
N LEU A 13 16.51 -26.58 45.68
CA LEU A 13 15.99 -27.44 46.76
C LEU A 13 16.52 -26.94 48.12
N CYS A 14 15.78 -26.04 48.77
CA CYS A 14 15.97 -25.71 50.19
C CYS A 14 14.65 -25.22 50.80
N ALA A 15 13.64 -26.08 50.79
CA ALA A 15 12.29 -25.79 51.30
C ALA A 15 11.63 -27.04 51.91
N ALA A 16 12.33 -27.76 52.80
CA ALA A 16 11.74 -28.83 53.63
C ALA A 16 12.70 -29.34 54.74
N LEU A 17 13.08 -28.53 55.74
CA LEU A 17 13.65 -29.07 57.00
C LEU A 17 13.69 -28.05 58.17
N CYS A 18 12.52 -27.60 58.65
CA CYS A 18 12.42 -26.79 59.89
C CYS A 18 11.07 -26.98 60.61
N LEU A 19 10.56 -28.22 60.65
CA LEU A 19 9.25 -28.56 61.22
C LEU A 19 9.29 -29.84 62.07
N ALA A 20 10.33 -29.99 62.90
CA ALA A 20 10.37 -30.96 64.00
C ALA A 20 11.57 -30.66 64.94
N LEU A 21 11.32 -29.88 66.00
CA LEU A 21 12.01 -29.97 67.32
C LEU A 21 11.42 -28.92 68.26
N GLY A 22 10.27 -29.26 68.84
CA GLY A 22 9.73 -28.55 70.00
C GLY A 22 10.25 -29.14 71.32
N LEU A 23 10.06 -28.38 72.39
CA LEU A 23 10.33 -28.71 73.81
C LEU A 23 11.81 -28.86 74.21
N THR A 24 12.30 -27.93 75.05
CA THR A 24 12.30 -28.12 76.53
C THR A 24 12.47 -26.78 77.28
N LEU A 25 11.80 -26.68 78.44
CA LEU A 25 11.88 -25.72 79.56
C LEU A 25 13.13 -24.79 79.58
N GLY A 26 13.04 -23.46 79.70
CA GLY A 26 12.76 -22.69 80.93
C GLY A 26 13.93 -21.71 81.21
N LEU A 27 13.87 -20.69 82.09
CA LEU A 27 12.79 -20.14 82.92
C LEU A 27 13.01 -18.60 83.11
N THR A 28 12.02 -17.90 83.69
CA THR A 28 11.93 -16.48 84.12
C THR A 28 13.21 -15.71 84.53
N VAL A 29 13.46 -14.57 83.87
CA VAL A 29 13.81 -13.29 84.53
C VAL A 29 13.06 -12.16 83.83
N GLY A 30 12.30 -11.36 84.58
CA GLY A 30 11.66 -10.16 84.06
C GLY A 30 12.64 -9.00 84.01
N LEU A 31 12.94 -8.50 82.82
CA LEU A 31 13.66 -7.24 82.60
C LEU A 31 12.83 -6.38 81.66
N THR A 32 12.22 -5.33 82.21
CA THR A 32 11.52 -4.30 81.46
C THR A 32 12.51 -3.50 80.64
N VAL A 33 12.75 -3.91 79.40
CA VAL A 33 13.40 -3.04 78.41
C VAL A 33 12.36 -1.98 78.02
N GLY A 34 12.42 -0.84 78.71
CA GLY A 34 11.70 0.34 78.28
C GLY A 34 12.22 0.77 76.92
N VAL A 35 11.44 0.48 75.86
CA VAL A 35 11.67 1.08 74.55
C VAL A 35 11.39 2.56 74.71
N ALA A 36 12.45 3.37 74.81
CA ALA A 36 12.32 4.80 74.74
C ALA A 36 11.75 5.13 73.35
N SER A 37 10.52 5.61 73.33
CA SER A 37 9.99 6.34 72.18
C SER A 37 10.94 7.51 71.95
N ALA A 38 11.75 7.42 70.90
CA ALA A 38 12.38 8.59 70.34
C ALA A 38 11.26 9.34 69.61
N ASP A 39 10.56 10.20 70.35
CA ASP A 39 9.43 10.95 69.82
C ASP A 39 9.88 11.66 68.53
N PRO A 40 9.18 11.42 67.41
CA PRO A 40 9.65 11.87 66.12
C PRO A 40 9.72 13.40 66.10
N LEU A 41 10.75 13.95 65.44
CA LEU A 41 10.90 15.40 65.37
C LEU A 41 9.66 16.03 64.73
N PRO A 42 9.35 17.31 65.06
CA PRO A 42 8.24 18.03 64.47
C PRO A 42 8.26 17.96 62.94
N LEU A 43 7.08 17.96 62.32
CA LEU A 43 6.94 18.03 60.87
C LEU A 43 7.68 19.26 60.30
N SER A 44 8.02 19.24 59.01
CA SER A 44 8.57 20.38 58.29
C SER A 44 7.64 21.60 58.35
N SER A 45 8.17 22.79 58.07
CA SER A 45 7.37 24.02 58.05
C SER A 45 6.21 23.98 57.05
N ALA A 46 6.26 23.13 56.01
CA ALA A 46 5.18 22.98 55.04
C ALA A 46 3.98 22.20 55.63
N HIS A 47 4.24 21.19 56.46
CA HIS A 47 3.23 20.36 57.10
C HIS A 47 2.99 20.71 58.57
N ALA A 48 3.55 21.81 59.09
CA ALA A 48 3.42 22.21 60.49
C ALA A 48 1.96 22.37 60.98
N HIS A 49 1.01 22.58 60.06
CA HIS A 49 -0.42 22.63 60.35
C HIS A 49 -1.08 21.26 60.59
N LEU A 50 -0.39 20.16 60.27
CA LEU A 50 -0.80 18.78 60.51
C LEU A 50 -0.06 18.15 61.71
N ASP A 51 0.75 18.92 62.42
CA ASP A 51 1.61 18.44 63.50
C ASP A 51 0.88 18.43 64.85
N THR A 52 -0.23 17.69 64.89
CA THR A 52 -1.07 17.52 66.08
C THR A 52 -1.46 16.05 66.24
N ALA A 53 -1.78 15.64 67.47
CA ALA A 53 -2.06 14.24 67.80
C ALA A 53 -3.31 13.66 67.10
N SER A 54 -4.21 14.48 66.55
CA SER A 54 -5.37 14.02 65.78
C SER A 54 -5.07 13.73 64.31
N GLU A 55 -4.07 14.40 63.73
CA GLU A 55 -3.84 14.41 62.28
C GLU A 55 -2.88 13.31 61.80
N CYS A 56 -2.24 12.54 62.69
CA CYS A 56 -1.26 11.50 62.32
C CYS A 56 -1.80 10.50 61.28
N ASN A 57 -3.10 10.15 61.38
CA ASN A 57 -3.79 9.21 60.48
C ASN A 57 -4.02 9.77 59.06
N ARG A 58 -3.71 11.05 58.81
CA ARG A 58 -3.73 11.66 57.47
C ARG A 58 -2.57 11.22 56.60
N CYS A 59 -1.47 10.79 57.21
CA CYS A 59 -0.33 10.19 56.51
C CYS A 59 -0.18 8.70 56.83
N HIS A 60 -0.40 8.29 58.08
CA HIS A 60 -0.20 6.90 58.52
C HIS A 60 -1.46 6.04 58.36
N ILE A 61 -1.25 4.74 58.12
CA ILE A 61 -2.19 3.67 58.42
C ILE A 61 -1.56 2.77 59.49
N ALA A 62 -2.34 2.43 60.52
CA ALA A 62 -1.88 1.63 61.64
C ALA A 62 -1.29 0.29 61.15
N PHE A 63 -0.08 -0.03 61.62
CA PHE A 63 0.69 -1.25 61.28
C PHE A 63 1.13 -1.41 59.81
N THR A 64 0.70 -0.55 58.88
CA THR A 64 1.09 -0.59 57.45
C THR A 64 2.05 0.52 57.02
N GLY A 65 2.21 1.59 57.81
CA GLY A 65 3.16 2.68 57.51
C GLY A 65 2.50 3.85 56.77
N ILE A 66 3.24 4.48 55.85
CA ILE A 66 2.80 5.64 55.05
C ILE A 66 2.65 5.19 53.59
N PRO A 67 1.44 4.92 53.10
CA PRO A 67 1.20 4.58 51.70
C PRO A 67 1.09 5.85 50.82
N ASP A 68 1.53 5.77 49.58
CA ASP A 68 1.69 6.92 48.68
C ASP A 68 0.38 7.64 48.36
N GLU A 69 -0.75 6.92 48.38
CA GLU A 69 -2.08 7.48 48.11
C GLU A 69 -2.49 8.52 49.15
N LYS A 70 -1.94 8.46 50.37
CA LYS A 70 -2.12 9.48 51.41
C LYS A 70 -1.44 10.79 51.02
N CYS A 71 -0.27 10.70 50.38
CA CYS A 71 0.46 11.87 49.87
C CYS A 71 -0.22 12.43 48.61
N THR A 72 -0.53 11.60 47.61
CA THR A 72 -1.11 12.04 46.33
C THR A 72 -2.54 12.55 46.47
N GLY A 73 -3.32 12.04 47.42
CA GLY A 73 -4.68 12.52 47.73
C GLY A 73 -4.74 14.00 48.12
N CYS A 74 -3.69 14.51 48.76
CA CYS A 74 -3.49 15.94 49.02
C CYS A 74 -2.70 16.64 47.90
N HIS A 75 -1.62 16.04 47.40
CA HIS A 75 -0.78 16.58 46.32
C HIS A 75 -1.28 16.19 44.92
N ARG A 76 -2.51 16.62 44.60
CA ARG A 76 -3.22 16.25 43.37
C ARG A 76 -2.51 16.72 42.08
N ASP A 77 -1.67 17.74 42.15
CA ASP A 77 -0.85 18.22 41.04
C ASP A 77 0.33 17.28 40.74
N ILE A 78 0.86 16.61 41.76
CA ILE A 78 1.87 15.55 41.64
C ILE A 78 1.21 14.24 41.21
N ASP A 79 0.04 13.90 41.76
CA ASP A 79 -0.79 12.75 41.35
C ASP A 79 -1.05 12.73 39.83
N LEU A 80 -1.56 13.84 39.29
CA LEU A 80 -1.81 13.99 37.85
C LEU A 80 -0.53 13.86 37.00
N ARG A 81 0.64 14.16 37.57
CA ARG A 81 1.94 14.04 36.87
C ARG A 81 2.46 12.60 36.88
N LEU A 82 2.31 11.90 38.00
CA LEU A 82 2.61 10.47 38.13
C LEU A 82 1.75 9.66 37.15
N GLN A 83 0.42 9.85 37.17
CA GLN A 83 -0.53 9.19 36.27
C GLN A 83 -0.26 9.42 34.78
N ARG A 84 0.38 10.54 34.41
CA ARG A 84 0.66 10.93 33.01
C ARG A 84 2.10 10.63 32.56
N GLY A 85 2.96 10.07 33.40
CA GLY A 85 4.39 9.95 33.09
C GLY A 85 5.08 11.30 32.81
N ALA A 86 4.58 12.39 33.42
CA ALA A 86 4.87 13.76 33.01
C ALA A 86 5.82 14.49 33.96
N GLY A 87 6.89 15.07 33.40
CA GLY A 87 7.93 15.74 34.18
C GLY A 87 8.77 14.78 35.02
N TYR A 88 9.56 15.33 35.94
CA TYR A 88 10.45 14.56 36.80
C TYR A 88 9.74 13.46 37.60
N HIS A 89 8.67 13.80 38.33
CA HIS A 89 7.95 12.83 39.16
C HIS A 89 7.40 11.66 38.33
N GLY A 90 6.72 11.92 37.20
CA GLY A 90 6.17 10.85 36.37
C GLY A 90 7.22 9.97 35.67
N ARG A 91 8.49 10.41 35.56
CA ARG A 91 9.54 9.67 34.83
C ARG A 91 10.61 9.04 35.72
N VAL A 92 10.92 9.65 36.86
CA VAL A 92 11.97 9.19 37.79
C VAL A 92 11.41 8.55 39.05
N ALA A 93 10.24 8.97 39.54
CA ALA A 93 9.68 8.35 40.74
C ALA A 93 9.28 6.90 40.46
N GLY A 94 8.63 6.64 39.31
CA GLY A 94 8.21 5.30 38.91
C GLY A 94 7.39 4.63 40.03
N SER A 95 7.88 3.49 40.52
CA SER A 95 7.30 2.72 41.63
C SER A 95 8.00 2.93 42.99
N ARG A 96 8.74 4.04 43.17
CA ARG A 96 9.40 4.34 44.45
C ARG A 96 8.44 5.07 45.41
N PRO A 97 8.34 4.65 46.69
CA PRO A 97 7.59 5.36 47.70
C PRO A 97 7.95 6.85 47.78
N CYS A 98 6.97 7.72 47.93
CA CYS A 98 7.13 9.18 48.08
C CYS A 98 8.12 9.51 49.20
N THR A 99 8.06 8.74 50.28
CA THR A 99 8.93 8.81 51.46
C THR A 99 10.41 8.52 51.17
N THR A 100 10.76 7.97 50.00
CA THR A 100 12.15 7.78 49.57
C THR A 100 12.84 9.11 49.32
N CYS A 101 12.13 10.06 48.69
CA CYS A 101 12.64 11.37 48.32
C CYS A 101 12.16 12.49 49.25
N HIS A 102 10.93 12.37 49.77
CA HIS A 102 10.26 13.35 50.61
C HIS A 102 10.08 12.79 52.02
N ARG A 103 11.12 12.92 52.86
CA ARG A 103 11.10 12.44 54.24
C ARG A 103 10.64 13.52 55.19
N GLU A 104 9.72 13.14 56.06
CA GLU A 104 9.14 14.00 57.08
C GLU A 104 9.60 13.55 58.48
N HIS A 105 9.25 14.29 59.53
CA HIS A 105 9.76 14.11 60.91
C HIS A 105 11.29 14.32 61.03
N LEU A 106 11.81 15.28 60.28
CA LEU A 106 13.21 15.72 60.33
C LEU A 106 13.36 17.15 60.86
N GLY A 107 12.30 17.70 61.47
CA GLY A 107 12.26 19.02 62.07
C GLY A 107 11.75 20.11 61.12
N ARG A 108 11.23 21.21 61.71
CA ARG A 108 10.63 22.36 61.00
C ARG A 108 11.47 22.92 59.86
N ASN A 109 12.80 22.88 59.97
CA ASN A 109 13.73 23.45 59.00
C ASN A 109 14.19 22.46 57.91
N HIS A 110 13.70 21.21 57.90
CA HIS A 110 14.05 20.25 56.87
C HIS A 110 13.52 20.68 55.49
N ASP A 111 14.36 20.57 54.46
CA ASP A 111 13.92 20.78 53.08
C ASP A 111 13.31 19.50 52.52
N LEU A 112 11.97 19.46 52.49
CA LEU A 112 11.21 18.37 51.89
C LEU A 112 11.49 18.16 50.40
N VAL A 113 12.03 19.14 49.67
CA VAL A 113 12.23 19.05 48.21
C VAL A 113 13.71 19.25 47.87
N PRO A 114 14.59 18.30 48.25
CA PRO A 114 16.03 18.42 48.04
C PRO A 114 16.36 18.35 46.54
N LEU A 115 16.57 19.52 45.93
CA LEU A 115 16.87 19.68 44.51
C LEU A 115 18.19 20.43 44.32
N ASP A 116 19.26 19.73 43.96
CA ASP A 116 20.52 20.38 43.57
C ASP A 116 20.39 20.99 42.17
N ARG A 117 20.19 22.31 42.14
CA ARG A 117 20.01 23.10 40.92
C ARG A 117 21.25 23.15 40.02
N LYS A 118 22.43 22.73 40.50
CA LYS A 118 23.67 22.69 39.70
C LYS A 118 23.87 21.37 38.97
N THR A 119 23.40 20.26 39.54
CA THR A 119 23.61 18.91 39.00
C THR A 119 22.34 18.24 38.48
N PHE A 120 21.19 18.93 38.55
CA PHE A 120 19.91 18.40 38.11
C PHE A 120 19.84 18.15 36.59
N ASP A 121 19.81 16.87 36.23
CA ASP A 121 19.74 16.38 34.87
C ASP A 121 18.35 16.56 34.25
N HIS A 122 18.25 17.39 33.20
CA HIS A 122 16.98 17.64 32.51
C HIS A 122 16.50 16.48 31.61
N ASN A 123 17.36 15.51 31.25
CA ASN A 123 16.92 14.32 30.52
C ASN A 123 15.82 13.56 31.29
N GLN A 124 15.86 13.63 32.62
CA GLN A 124 14.90 13.03 33.55
C GLN A 124 13.52 13.70 33.56
N THR A 125 13.37 14.90 32.97
CA THR A 125 12.10 15.65 32.95
C THR A 125 11.23 15.35 31.73
N GLY A 126 11.80 14.74 30.69
CA GLY A 126 11.15 14.56 29.39
C GLY A 126 11.32 15.73 28.41
N TRP A 127 12.01 16.81 28.79
CA TRP A 127 12.47 17.85 27.88
C TRP A 127 13.99 18.05 28.04
N PRO A 128 14.82 17.29 27.30
CA PRO A 128 16.26 17.37 27.44
C PRO A 128 16.78 18.72 26.92
N LEU A 129 17.61 19.40 27.71
CA LEU A 129 18.28 20.62 27.27
C LEU A 129 19.30 20.27 26.20
N THR A 130 19.07 20.75 24.97
CA THR A 130 19.97 20.53 23.84
C THR A 130 20.37 21.85 23.20
N GLY A 131 21.62 21.92 22.71
CA GLY A 131 22.08 23.06 21.92
C GLY A 131 22.11 24.37 22.71
N GLY A 132 21.44 25.40 22.19
CA GLY A 132 21.37 26.72 22.82
C GLY A 132 20.67 26.73 24.18
N HIS A 133 19.85 25.71 24.49
CA HIS A 133 19.12 25.61 25.75
C HIS A 133 19.94 25.02 26.91
N VAL A 134 21.20 24.62 26.69
CA VAL A 134 22.07 24.08 27.76
C VAL A 134 22.67 25.18 28.64
N GLY A 135 22.83 26.41 28.11
CA GLY A 135 23.46 27.54 28.80
C GLY A 135 22.58 28.41 29.72
N PRO A 136 21.27 28.61 29.47
CA PRO A 136 20.41 29.44 30.33
C PRO A 136 20.28 28.93 31.77
N THR A 137 19.98 29.85 32.68
CA THR A 137 19.72 29.53 34.09
C THR A 137 18.30 29.00 34.27
N CYS A 138 18.04 28.27 35.37
CA CYS A 138 16.72 27.69 35.63
C CYS A 138 15.58 28.74 35.62
N ARG A 139 15.84 30.00 36.01
CA ARG A 139 14.83 31.07 36.06
C ARG A 139 14.53 31.71 34.71
N ASP A 140 15.37 31.49 33.70
CA ASP A 140 15.12 31.97 32.34
C ASP A 140 14.00 31.16 31.66
N CYS A 141 13.77 29.91 32.11
CA CYS A 141 12.68 29.05 31.66
C CYS A 141 11.56 28.90 32.72
N HIS A 142 11.93 28.74 34.00
CA HIS A 142 10.96 28.59 35.10
C HIS A 142 10.65 29.95 35.76
N THR A 143 9.86 30.75 35.05
CA THR A 143 9.45 32.10 35.47
C THR A 143 8.33 32.12 36.51
N ALA A 144 7.57 31.01 36.64
CA ALA A 144 6.44 30.90 37.56
C ALA A 144 6.87 30.83 39.04
N LYS A 145 5.99 31.30 39.94
CA LYS A 145 6.11 31.18 41.40
C LYS A 145 5.11 30.16 41.94
N ARG A 146 5.44 29.48 43.05
CA ARG A 146 4.48 28.61 43.74
C ARG A 146 3.41 29.47 44.44
N PRO A 147 2.10 29.22 44.25
CA PRO A 147 1.03 29.99 44.89
C PRO A 147 1.23 30.14 46.39
N GLY A 148 0.96 31.35 46.91
CA GLY A 148 1.12 31.66 48.35
C GLY A 148 2.57 31.76 48.85
N THR A 149 3.59 31.65 47.99
CA THR A 149 5.01 31.74 48.40
C THR A 149 5.84 32.56 47.41
N ASN A 150 7.02 33.04 47.83
CA ASN A 150 7.99 33.67 46.92
C ASN A 150 8.97 32.66 46.27
N ARG A 151 8.76 31.34 46.45
CA ARG A 151 9.64 30.29 45.91
C ARG A 151 9.32 30.03 44.43
N ASP A 152 10.38 29.77 43.64
CA ASP A 152 10.26 29.44 42.22
C ASP A 152 9.46 28.13 42.01
N SER A 153 8.64 28.08 40.97
CA SER A 153 7.93 26.88 40.55
C SER A 153 8.63 26.26 39.34
N TYR A 154 9.20 25.07 39.55
CA TYR A 154 9.73 24.23 38.47
C TYR A 154 8.62 23.41 37.78
N LEU A 155 7.35 23.64 38.11
CA LEU A 155 6.18 22.99 37.53
C LEU A 155 5.42 23.98 36.64
N GLY A 156 4.95 23.49 35.49
CA GLY A 156 4.05 24.23 34.59
C GLY A 156 4.71 25.03 33.47
N ALA A 157 6.03 24.99 33.33
CA ALA A 157 6.70 25.49 32.12
C ALA A 157 6.23 24.70 30.89
N SER A 158 5.86 25.41 29.82
CA SER A 158 5.48 24.79 28.55
C SER A 158 6.72 24.29 27.80
N THR A 159 6.58 23.20 27.06
CA THR A 159 7.59 22.67 26.14
C THR A 159 7.45 23.22 24.72
N GLU A 160 6.44 24.05 24.45
CA GLU A 160 6.18 24.66 23.16
C GLU A 160 7.11 25.86 22.92
N CYS A 161 7.82 25.89 21.79
CA CYS A 161 8.77 26.96 21.47
C CYS A 161 8.13 28.36 21.54
N LYS A 162 6.88 28.50 21.05
CA LYS A 162 6.14 29.78 21.05
C LYS A 162 5.85 30.30 22.46
N ALA A 163 5.68 29.43 23.45
CA ALA A 163 5.35 29.84 24.82
C ALA A 163 6.54 30.52 25.53
N CYS A 164 7.78 30.22 25.13
CA CYS A 164 8.99 30.85 25.66
C CYS A 164 9.56 31.94 24.73
N HIS A 165 9.45 31.78 23.40
CA HIS A 165 10.10 32.65 22.42
C HIS A 165 9.15 33.61 21.69
N GLY A 166 7.84 33.41 21.75
CA GLY A 166 6.86 34.17 20.99
C GLY A 166 6.83 33.83 19.49
N ASP A 167 6.12 34.64 18.71
CA ASP A 167 6.04 34.51 17.24
C ASP A 167 7.09 35.42 16.56
N TYR A 168 8.00 34.81 15.81
CA TYR A 168 9.09 35.47 15.08
C TYR A 168 8.78 35.77 13.60
N HIS A 169 7.70 35.23 13.02
CA HIS A 169 7.33 35.42 11.61
C HIS A 169 6.10 36.32 11.43
N GLY A 170 5.30 36.49 12.48
CA GLY A 170 4.19 37.44 12.55
C GLY A 170 2.99 37.05 11.69
N LYS A 171 2.07 38.01 11.49
CA LYS A 171 0.79 37.81 10.76
C LYS A 171 0.93 37.37 9.29
N ALA A 172 2.15 37.27 8.73
CA ALA A 172 2.41 36.97 7.33
C ALA A 172 2.01 35.55 6.89
N LEU A 173 1.92 34.59 7.84
CA LEU A 173 1.66 33.18 7.54
C LEU A 173 0.18 32.84 7.30
N GLY A 174 -0.75 33.72 7.67
CA GLY A 174 -2.18 33.54 7.41
C GLY A 174 -2.74 32.23 8.01
N LYS A 175 -3.58 31.51 7.25
CA LYS A 175 -4.25 30.27 7.68
C LYS A 175 -3.33 29.05 7.83
N VAL A 176 -2.02 29.18 7.61
CA VAL A 176 -1.07 28.09 7.87
C VAL A 176 -0.67 28.17 9.34
N ASP A 177 -1.40 27.46 10.19
CA ASP A 177 -1.04 27.29 11.60
C ASP A 177 0.17 26.36 11.69
N LEU A 178 1.36 26.92 11.44
CA LEU A 178 2.64 26.31 11.76
C LEU A 178 2.79 26.29 13.29
N ALA A 179 2.00 25.44 13.95
CA ALA A 179 2.06 25.20 15.39
C ALA A 179 3.48 24.74 15.78
N ASP A 180 4.02 23.80 15.00
CA ASP A 180 5.30 23.14 15.23
C ASP A 180 6.46 23.90 14.58
N CYS A 181 7.08 24.81 15.34
CA CYS A 181 8.31 25.49 14.93
C CYS A 181 9.44 24.52 14.53
N ASP A 182 9.44 23.32 15.13
CA ASP A 182 10.44 22.27 14.96
C ASP A 182 10.35 21.54 13.60
N ASP A 183 9.35 21.83 12.76
CA ASP A 183 9.34 21.39 11.37
C ASP A 183 10.37 22.14 10.51
N CYS A 184 10.72 23.36 10.94
CA CYS A 184 11.61 24.28 10.23
C CYS A 184 12.88 24.63 11.01
N HIS A 185 12.79 24.81 12.32
CA HIS A 185 13.87 25.24 13.21
C HIS A 185 14.34 24.12 14.15
N ASN A 186 15.51 24.29 14.78
CA ASN A 186 16.05 23.37 15.78
C ASN A 186 16.57 24.11 17.01
N THR A 187 16.65 23.36 18.11
CA THR A 187 17.21 23.78 19.40
C THR A 187 18.72 24.00 19.39
N ILE A 188 19.45 23.55 18.36
CA ILE A 188 20.91 23.71 18.24
C ILE A 188 21.27 25.13 17.79
N ASN A 189 20.63 25.62 16.73
CA ASN A 189 20.79 26.99 16.25
C ASN A 189 19.52 27.45 15.54
N TRP A 190 18.71 28.26 16.22
CA TRP A 190 17.44 28.80 15.71
C TRP A 190 17.54 29.50 14.34
N ARG A 191 18.70 30.12 14.03
CA ARG A 191 18.93 30.81 12.75
C ARG A 191 19.20 29.86 11.58
N LYS A 192 19.47 28.58 11.85
CA LYS A 192 19.74 27.56 10.85
C LYS A 192 18.53 26.63 10.75
N LEU A 193 17.93 26.57 9.56
CA LEU A 193 16.84 25.65 9.27
C LEU A 193 17.28 24.19 9.38
N ASN A 194 16.32 23.31 9.63
CA ASN A 194 16.53 21.86 9.72
C ASN A 194 17.01 21.30 8.38
N GLY A 195 17.99 20.40 8.41
CA GLY A 195 18.49 19.74 7.20
C GLY A 195 17.41 18.92 6.48
N ASN A 196 16.52 18.31 7.27
CA ASN A 196 15.31 17.64 6.80
C ASN A 196 14.09 18.49 7.19
N LEU A 197 13.80 19.52 6.41
CA LEU A 197 12.54 20.27 6.53
C LEU A 197 11.37 19.32 6.33
N LYS A 198 10.45 19.26 7.29
CA LYS A 198 9.20 18.47 7.17
C LYS A 198 8.14 19.17 6.31
N PHE A 199 8.36 20.43 5.97
CA PHE A 199 7.51 21.22 5.09
C PHE A 199 7.56 20.71 3.64
N ASP A 200 6.42 20.23 3.15
CA ASP A 200 6.25 19.67 1.81
C ASP A 200 5.52 20.67 0.90
N HIS A 201 6.28 21.28 0.00
CA HIS A 201 5.79 22.29 -0.94
C HIS A 201 4.69 21.76 -1.88
N GLU A 202 4.67 20.46 -2.19
CA GLU A 202 3.70 19.85 -3.09
C GLU A 202 2.37 19.54 -2.39
N LYS A 203 2.42 19.18 -1.10
CA LYS A 203 1.21 18.89 -0.29
C LYS A 203 0.62 20.13 0.35
N GLN A 204 1.44 21.11 0.73
CA GLN A 204 1.03 22.23 1.58
C GLN A 204 0.90 23.56 0.81
N THR A 205 1.26 23.62 -0.49
CA THR A 205 1.14 24.85 -1.31
C THR A 205 0.53 24.58 -2.68
N ARG A 206 0.03 25.64 -3.33
CA ARG A 206 -0.50 25.57 -4.70
C ARG A 206 0.58 25.55 -5.80
N PHE A 207 1.86 25.63 -5.43
CA PHE A 207 2.98 25.67 -6.38
C PHE A 207 3.97 24.53 -6.05
N PRO A 208 3.75 23.34 -6.63
CA PRO A 208 4.62 22.19 -6.40
C PRO A 208 5.98 22.41 -7.09
N ARG A 209 7.08 22.21 -6.36
CA ARG A 209 8.45 22.43 -6.85
C ARG A 209 8.93 21.25 -7.70
N THR A 210 8.31 21.03 -8.85
CA THR A 210 8.64 19.91 -9.74
C THR A 210 9.86 20.18 -10.62
N GLY A 211 10.57 19.12 -11.01
CA GLY A 211 11.70 19.18 -11.95
C GLY A 211 12.87 20.01 -11.41
N GLU A 212 13.37 20.95 -12.22
CA GLU A 212 14.50 21.81 -11.83
C GLU A 212 14.12 22.81 -10.71
N HIS A 213 12.83 23.14 -10.53
CA HIS A 213 12.37 23.99 -9.42
C HIS A 213 12.59 23.33 -8.05
N ALA A 214 12.69 22.00 -7.98
CA ALA A 214 13.02 21.28 -6.74
C ALA A 214 14.41 21.67 -6.19
N LYS A 215 15.33 22.06 -7.08
CA LYS A 215 16.73 22.41 -6.77
C LYS A 215 16.93 23.89 -6.46
N VAL A 216 15.89 24.71 -6.62
CA VAL A 216 15.96 26.16 -6.36
C VAL A 216 15.93 26.40 -4.86
N ALA A 217 16.97 27.07 -4.35
CA ALA A 217 17.11 27.42 -2.94
C ALA A 217 16.04 28.43 -2.50
N CYS A 218 15.52 28.28 -1.28
CA CYS A 218 14.30 28.93 -0.82
C CYS A 218 14.36 30.47 -0.91
N GLU A 219 15.53 31.06 -0.64
CA GLU A 219 15.78 32.50 -0.67
C GLU A 219 15.70 33.12 -2.07
N LYS A 220 15.75 32.31 -3.14
CA LYS A 220 15.52 32.77 -4.52
C LYS A 220 14.06 33.13 -4.79
N CYS A 221 13.14 32.56 -4.02
CA CYS A 221 11.72 32.90 -4.04
C CYS A 221 11.37 33.80 -2.84
N HIS A 222 11.75 33.37 -1.63
CA HIS A 222 11.47 34.07 -0.37
C HIS A 222 12.60 35.03 0.00
N SER A 223 12.74 36.11 -0.76
CA SER A 223 13.80 37.11 -0.58
C SER A 223 13.75 37.88 0.76
N GLN A 224 12.59 37.91 1.43
CA GLN A 224 12.41 38.51 2.75
C GLN A 224 12.16 37.45 3.84
N MET A 225 13.23 36.79 4.28
CA MET A 225 13.20 35.75 5.34
C MET A 225 12.65 36.22 6.70
N LYS A 226 12.49 37.53 6.94
CA LYS A 226 11.81 38.09 8.14
C LYS A 226 10.29 38.08 8.06
N THR A 227 9.74 37.91 6.87
CA THR A 227 8.29 37.91 6.57
C THR A 227 8.02 36.73 5.64
N PHE A 228 8.37 35.54 6.11
CA PHE A 228 8.11 34.30 5.37
C PHE A 228 6.61 34.10 5.22
N GLY A 229 6.11 34.10 3.98
CA GLY A 229 4.68 34.10 3.70
C GLY A 229 4.36 33.80 2.23
N PRO A 230 3.06 33.74 1.87
CA PRO A 230 2.62 33.32 0.54
C PRO A 230 3.02 34.30 -0.57
N ILE A 231 3.75 33.81 -1.57
CA ILE A 231 4.07 34.56 -2.79
C ILE A 231 2.93 34.36 -3.78
N GLN A 232 2.37 35.45 -4.31
CA GLN A 232 1.39 35.39 -5.41
C GLN A 232 2.13 35.10 -6.72
N VAL A 233 1.88 33.93 -7.31
CA VAL A 233 2.42 33.52 -8.61
C VAL A 233 1.29 33.40 -9.65
N SER A 234 1.51 33.94 -10.84
CA SER A 234 0.55 34.00 -11.95
C SER A 234 1.18 33.43 -13.23
N GLY A 235 1.52 32.14 -13.19
CA GLY A 235 2.24 31.45 -14.27
C GLY A 235 3.75 31.72 -14.29
N CYS A 236 4.46 31.09 -15.23
CA CYS A 236 5.94 31.17 -15.30
C CYS A 236 6.49 32.60 -15.39
N ILE A 237 5.75 33.53 -16.02
CA ILE A 237 6.23 34.91 -16.26
C ILE A 237 6.36 35.76 -14.99
N THR A 238 5.80 35.34 -13.85
CA THR A 238 6.06 36.01 -12.57
C THR A 238 7.52 35.91 -12.15
N CYS A 239 8.23 34.86 -12.59
CA CYS A 239 9.62 34.59 -12.21
C CYS A 239 10.59 34.53 -13.41
N HIS A 240 10.09 34.33 -14.63
CA HIS A 240 10.90 34.20 -15.85
C HIS A 240 10.55 35.28 -16.87
N GLN A 241 11.57 35.87 -17.49
CA GLN A 241 11.38 36.73 -18.65
C GLN A 241 11.15 35.87 -19.91
N ASP A 242 10.15 36.22 -20.72
CA ASP A 242 9.88 35.57 -22.00
C ASP A 242 11.05 35.78 -22.99
N PRO A 243 11.75 34.72 -23.44
CA PRO A 243 12.88 34.83 -24.36
C PRO A 243 12.46 34.86 -25.84
N HIS A 244 11.18 34.66 -26.16
CA HIS A 244 10.72 34.53 -27.54
C HIS A 244 10.61 35.88 -28.26
N PRO A 245 10.65 35.91 -29.61
CA PRO A 245 10.38 37.12 -30.37
C PRO A 245 8.98 37.67 -30.07
N LYS A 246 8.89 38.99 -29.87
CA LYS A 246 7.65 39.66 -29.44
C LYS A 246 6.46 39.29 -30.32
N GLY A 247 5.38 38.82 -29.70
CA GLY A 247 4.11 38.55 -30.35
C GLY A 247 3.94 37.16 -30.95
N VAL A 248 4.99 36.34 -31.04
CA VAL A 248 4.90 35.00 -31.67
C VAL A 248 4.00 34.04 -30.86
N PHE A 249 4.09 34.08 -29.52
CA PHE A 249 3.35 33.18 -28.62
C PHE A 249 2.44 33.90 -27.60
N ALA A 250 2.15 35.19 -27.82
CA ALA A 250 1.51 36.09 -26.84
C ALA A 250 0.05 35.75 -26.41
N ARG A 251 -0.47 34.58 -26.77
CA ARG A 251 -1.80 34.04 -26.37
C ARG A 251 -1.76 32.58 -25.89
N ARG A 252 -0.57 32.02 -25.68
CA ARG A 252 -0.37 30.63 -25.19
C ARG A 252 0.22 30.65 -23.79
N ILE A 253 -0.14 29.68 -22.96
CA ILE A 253 0.50 29.50 -21.65
C ILE A 253 1.82 28.74 -21.82
N CYS A 254 2.81 29.04 -20.98
CA CYS A 254 4.15 28.47 -21.13
C CYS A 254 4.14 26.94 -21.03
N GLU A 255 3.25 26.39 -20.21
CA GLU A 255 3.08 24.97 -19.89
C GLU A 255 2.54 24.14 -21.07
N GLU A 256 1.92 24.76 -22.08
CA GLU A 256 1.60 24.08 -23.36
C GLU A 256 2.87 23.63 -24.08
N CYS A 257 3.95 24.40 -23.94
CA CYS A 257 5.19 24.20 -24.68
C CYS A 257 6.37 23.75 -23.82
N HIS A 258 6.49 24.14 -22.54
CA HIS A 258 7.68 23.91 -21.72
C HIS A 258 7.41 23.01 -20.51
N VAL A 259 8.37 22.16 -20.15
CA VAL A 259 8.28 21.27 -18.97
C VAL A 259 9.20 21.69 -17.83
N THR A 260 8.79 21.45 -16.59
CA THR A 260 9.55 21.83 -15.38
C THR A 260 10.86 21.06 -15.21
N THR A 261 11.04 19.93 -15.89
CA THR A 261 12.31 19.17 -15.97
C THR A 261 13.36 19.84 -16.87
N GLY A 262 13.07 21.01 -17.44
CA GLY A 262 14.05 21.84 -18.14
C GLY A 262 13.42 22.67 -19.25
N PHE A 263 13.54 24.00 -19.17
CA PHE A 263 12.85 24.96 -20.05
C PHE A 263 13.17 24.81 -21.55
N LYS A 264 14.32 24.21 -21.90
CA LYS A 264 14.72 23.90 -23.28
C LYS A 264 14.09 22.61 -23.85
N LYS A 265 13.48 21.78 -23.00
CA LYS A 265 12.70 20.61 -23.43
C LYS A 265 11.26 21.06 -23.58
N THR A 266 10.68 20.77 -24.74
CA THR A 266 9.30 21.13 -25.02
C THR A 266 8.38 19.93 -24.98
N ASN A 267 7.12 20.16 -24.58
CA ASN A 267 6.04 19.26 -24.96
C ASN A 267 5.92 19.25 -26.49
N LEU A 268 5.56 18.12 -27.10
CA LEU A 268 5.35 18.09 -28.55
C LEU A 268 4.10 18.90 -28.90
N PHE A 269 4.29 20.09 -29.46
CA PHE A 269 3.20 20.88 -30.04
C PHE A 269 2.47 20.05 -31.11
N ASP A 270 1.17 19.86 -30.94
CA ASP A 270 0.37 18.99 -31.80
C ASP A 270 0.18 19.62 -33.19
N HIS A 271 0.87 19.04 -34.17
CA HIS A 271 0.77 19.43 -35.57
C HIS A 271 -0.49 18.88 -36.27
N ALA A 272 -1.29 18.02 -35.64
CA ALA A 272 -2.49 17.44 -36.25
C ALA A 272 -3.53 18.51 -36.67
N GLY A 273 -3.59 19.64 -35.95
CA GLY A 273 -4.43 20.79 -36.30
C GLY A 273 -3.83 21.75 -37.35
N THR A 274 -2.71 21.40 -37.97
CA THR A 274 -2.00 22.26 -38.95
C THR A 274 -2.09 21.70 -40.38
N GLY A 275 -1.76 22.54 -41.37
CA GLY A 275 -1.65 22.09 -42.77
C GLY A 275 -0.50 21.12 -43.07
N PHE A 276 0.34 20.80 -42.09
CA PHE A 276 1.41 19.81 -42.21
C PHE A 276 1.50 18.93 -40.94
N PRO A 277 0.62 17.93 -40.79
CA PRO A 277 0.63 17.05 -39.63
C PRO A 277 1.87 16.17 -39.63
N LEU A 278 2.77 16.36 -38.66
CA LEU A 278 4.00 15.58 -38.52
C LEU A 278 3.66 14.10 -38.27
N ARG A 279 4.12 13.21 -39.16
CA ARG A 279 3.99 11.75 -39.04
C ARG A 279 5.37 11.09 -39.12
N HIS A 280 5.46 9.89 -38.57
CA HIS A 280 6.67 9.06 -38.60
C HIS A 280 7.92 9.84 -38.20
N LYS A 281 8.99 9.85 -39.01
CA LYS A 281 10.27 10.49 -38.65
C LYS A 281 10.18 12.00 -38.49
N HIS A 282 9.22 12.66 -39.14
CA HIS A 282 9.02 14.10 -38.97
C HIS A 282 8.59 14.50 -37.54
N ARG A 283 8.12 13.55 -36.70
CA ARG A 283 7.83 13.80 -35.27
C ARG A 283 9.06 13.80 -34.36
N GLU A 284 10.21 13.33 -34.84
CA GLU A 284 11.45 13.25 -34.06
C GLU A 284 12.35 14.50 -34.21
N ASN A 285 12.08 15.34 -35.21
CA ASN A 285 12.84 16.56 -35.50
C ASN A 285 12.54 17.66 -34.47
N VAL A 286 13.53 18.51 -34.19
CA VAL A 286 13.32 19.69 -33.32
C VAL A 286 12.70 20.83 -34.12
N CYS A 287 11.96 21.73 -33.46
CA CYS A 287 11.23 22.79 -34.13
C CYS A 287 12.11 23.65 -35.06
N LEU A 288 13.38 23.88 -34.70
CA LEU A 288 14.32 24.68 -35.48
C LEU A 288 14.83 24.01 -36.78
N ASP A 289 14.63 22.70 -36.94
CA ASP A 289 14.93 22.00 -38.21
C ASP A 289 13.95 22.41 -39.33
N CYS A 290 12.75 22.89 -38.94
CA CYS A 290 11.67 23.27 -39.86
C CYS A 290 11.29 24.77 -39.77
N HIS A 291 11.42 25.39 -38.59
CA HIS A 291 11.01 26.77 -38.31
C HIS A 291 12.22 27.68 -38.05
N LYS A 292 12.25 28.84 -38.72
CA LYS A 292 13.25 29.88 -38.44
C LYS A 292 12.90 30.66 -37.18
N TRP A 293 13.88 30.91 -36.31
CA TRP A 293 13.68 31.60 -35.03
C TRP A 293 13.06 33.00 -35.18
N GLU A 294 13.42 33.73 -36.25
CA GLU A 294 13.04 35.14 -36.43
C GLU A 294 11.60 35.34 -36.92
N SER A 295 10.93 34.28 -37.39
CA SER A 295 9.61 34.40 -38.04
C SER A 295 8.67 33.21 -37.87
N PHE A 296 9.15 32.07 -37.35
CA PHE A 296 8.44 30.84 -37.03
C PHE A 296 7.52 30.25 -38.12
N LYS A 297 7.66 30.68 -39.38
CA LYS A 297 6.88 30.21 -40.54
C LYS A 297 7.62 29.08 -41.29
N PRO A 298 6.95 27.96 -41.61
CA PRO A 298 7.51 26.92 -42.47
C PRO A 298 7.58 27.38 -43.94
N ARG A 299 8.47 26.76 -44.75
CA ARG A 299 8.73 27.17 -46.14
C ARG A 299 7.66 26.73 -47.14
N THR A 300 7.35 25.43 -47.20
CA THR A 300 6.25 24.80 -47.97
C THR A 300 5.91 23.44 -47.34
N SER A 301 4.85 22.77 -47.80
CA SER A 301 4.48 21.39 -47.42
C SER A 301 4.93 20.32 -48.43
N ASP A 302 5.56 20.71 -49.54
CA ASP A 302 6.00 19.80 -50.60
C ASP A 302 7.36 19.16 -50.28
N CYS A 303 7.48 17.85 -50.52
CA CYS A 303 8.71 17.10 -50.22
C CYS A 303 9.97 17.73 -50.84
N SER A 304 9.88 18.25 -52.07
CA SER A 304 11.01 18.89 -52.78
C SER A 304 11.37 20.28 -52.27
N GLY A 305 10.55 20.89 -51.41
CA GLY A 305 10.89 22.12 -50.69
C GLY A 305 11.85 21.90 -49.51
N CYS A 306 11.94 20.67 -49.01
CA CYS A 306 12.77 20.27 -47.86
C CYS A 306 13.83 19.21 -48.20
N HIS A 307 13.56 18.31 -49.16
CA HIS A 307 14.44 17.20 -49.54
C HIS A 307 15.00 17.37 -50.96
N LYS A 308 16.26 16.99 -51.14
CA LYS A 308 16.95 16.99 -52.44
C LYS A 308 16.65 15.70 -53.20
N ASP A 309 16.31 15.81 -54.50
CA ASP A 309 16.10 14.63 -55.35
C ASP A 309 17.41 13.86 -55.60
N GLY A 310 17.41 12.57 -55.25
CA GLY A 310 18.51 11.64 -55.53
C GLY A 310 18.50 11.05 -56.95
N HIS A 311 17.37 11.10 -57.65
CA HIS A 311 17.19 10.48 -58.98
C HIS A 311 17.72 11.35 -60.12
N ARG A 312 18.16 12.58 -59.83
CA ARG A 312 18.72 13.55 -60.78
C ARG A 312 17.71 13.93 -61.88
N GLY A 313 16.44 14.10 -61.50
CA GLY A 313 15.35 14.48 -62.40
C GLY A 313 14.80 13.35 -63.29
N GLN A 314 15.32 12.11 -63.18
CA GLN A 314 14.88 10.97 -64.01
C GLN A 314 13.39 10.62 -63.85
N LEU A 315 12.76 11.00 -62.73
CA LEU A 315 11.39 10.61 -62.35
C LEU A 315 10.46 11.82 -62.12
N GLY A 316 10.89 13.04 -62.48
CA GLY A 316 10.16 14.28 -62.20
C GLY A 316 10.36 14.82 -60.78
N SER A 317 9.78 15.99 -60.49
CA SER A 317 9.98 16.76 -59.24
C SER A 317 8.83 16.69 -58.23
N SER A 318 7.77 15.93 -58.53
CA SER A 318 6.56 15.81 -57.70
C SER A 318 6.08 14.37 -57.58
N GLY A 319 5.33 14.07 -56.52
CA GLY A 319 4.78 12.73 -56.29
C GLY A 319 5.70 11.73 -55.59
N CYS A 320 6.74 12.18 -54.86
CA CYS A 320 7.69 11.33 -54.12
C CYS A 320 7.00 10.26 -53.25
N ALA A 321 5.88 10.61 -52.61
CA ALA A 321 5.09 9.72 -51.76
C ALA A 321 4.43 8.52 -52.48
N LYS A 322 4.49 8.45 -53.82
CA LYS A 322 4.10 7.27 -54.61
C LYS A 322 5.07 6.11 -54.47
N CYS A 323 6.36 6.40 -54.22
CA CYS A 323 7.42 5.40 -54.07
C CYS A 323 7.95 5.37 -52.63
N HIS A 324 8.18 6.55 -52.02
CA HIS A 324 8.83 6.70 -50.72
C HIS A 324 7.85 6.78 -49.55
N THR A 325 8.34 6.51 -48.33
CA THR A 325 7.58 6.61 -47.08
C THR A 325 8.12 7.71 -46.16
N GLU A 326 7.26 8.27 -45.30
CA GLU A 326 7.66 9.24 -44.27
C GLU A 326 8.43 8.58 -43.11
N THR A 327 8.53 7.25 -43.10
CA THR A 327 9.36 6.47 -42.16
C THR A 327 10.81 6.40 -42.63
N SER A 328 11.06 6.32 -43.94
CA SER A 328 12.40 6.38 -44.52
C SER A 328 12.34 6.78 -46.00
N PHE A 329 13.13 7.77 -46.40
CA PHE A 329 13.25 8.14 -47.81
C PHE A 329 14.00 7.08 -48.65
N ASN A 330 14.78 6.19 -48.01
CA ASN A 330 15.42 5.06 -48.67
C ASN A 330 14.48 3.85 -48.81
N ASP A 331 13.34 3.86 -48.13
CA ASP A 331 12.30 2.86 -48.27
C ASP A 331 11.41 3.19 -49.48
N ALA A 332 11.68 2.51 -50.59
CA ALA A 332 10.92 2.60 -51.84
C ALA A 332 9.83 1.51 -51.96
N SER A 333 9.40 0.89 -50.86
CA SER A 333 8.50 -0.28 -50.85
C SER A 333 7.15 -0.09 -51.54
N LYS A 334 6.69 1.15 -51.75
CA LYS A 334 5.46 1.44 -52.51
C LYS A 334 5.64 1.26 -54.02
N PHE A 335 6.87 1.30 -54.53
CA PHE A 335 7.14 1.03 -55.94
C PHE A 335 6.97 -0.46 -56.23
N ASN A 336 5.99 -0.81 -57.06
CA ASN A 336 5.65 -2.20 -57.37
C ASN A 336 5.90 -2.51 -58.86
N HIS A 337 6.90 -3.34 -59.15
CA HIS A 337 7.21 -3.79 -60.51
C HIS A 337 6.04 -4.50 -61.22
N GLN A 338 5.09 -5.09 -60.48
CA GLN A 338 3.94 -5.79 -61.07
C GLN A 338 2.88 -4.85 -61.66
N THR A 339 2.74 -3.64 -61.11
CA THR A 339 1.68 -2.68 -61.48
C THR A 339 2.21 -1.37 -62.07
N MET A 340 3.49 -1.06 -61.84
CA MET A 340 4.13 0.20 -62.24
C MET A 340 5.24 0.01 -63.29
N SER A 341 5.46 -1.20 -63.79
CA SER A 341 6.50 -1.50 -64.79
C SER A 341 6.01 -2.49 -65.85
N ARG A 342 6.74 -2.55 -66.99
CA ARG A 342 6.46 -3.51 -68.07
C ARG A 342 7.04 -4.92 -67.82
N PHE A 343 7.85 -5.09 -66.78
CA PHE A 343 8.47 -6.37 -66.42
C PHE A 343 8.08 -6.75 -64.99
N PRO A 344 6.98 -7.51 -64.81
CA PRO A 344 6.57 -7.97 -63.49
C PRO A 344 7.58 -9.00 -62.97
N LEU A 345 8.25 -8.69 -61.86
CA LEU A 345 9.21 -9.61 -61.25
C LEU A 345 8.49 -10.88 -60.75
N GLN A 346 8.80 -12.02 -61.37
CA GLN A 346 8.25 -13.36 -61.08
C GLN A 346 9.35 -14.34 -60.68
N GLY A 347 8.98 -15.41 -59.97
CA GLY A 347 9.93 -16.40 -59.44
C GLY A 347 11.13 -15.78 -58.71
N ARG A 348 12.34 -16.20 -59.10
CA ARG A 348 13.60 -15.75 -58.47
C ARG A 348 13.93 -14.28 -58.74
N HIS A 349 13.39 -13.69 -59.81
CA HIS A 349 13.61 -12.28 -60.15
C HIS A 349 13.09 -11.31 -59.07
N LYS A 350 12.13 -11.73 -58.24
CA LYS A 350 11.66 -10.98 -57.06
C LYS A 350 12.75 -10.74 -56.00
N LYS A 351 13.86 -11.49 -56.04
CA LYS A 351 14.98 -11.43 -55.08
C LYS A 351 16.26 -10.85 -55.69
N VAL A 352 16.20 -10.29 -56.90
CA VAL A 352 17.35 -9.68 -57.57
C VAL A 352 17.47 -8.22 -57.15
N ASP A 353 18.65 -7.81 -56.67
CA ASP A 353 18.90 -6.42 -56.28
C ASP A 353 18.67 -5.45 -57.45
N CYS A 354 17.99 -4.34 -57.19
CA CYS A 354 17.64 -3.34 -58.21
C CYS A 354 18.84 -2.91 -59.07
N GLY A 355 20.04 -2.78 -58.46
CA GLY A 355 21.27 -2.36 -59.13
C GLY A 355 21.85 -3.37 -60.13
N ARG A 356 21.44 -4.65 -60.08
CA ARG A 356 21.83 -5.66 -61.09
C ARG A 356 21.11 -5.43 -62.42
N CYS A 357 19.90 -4.88 -62.39
CA CYS A 357 19.15 -4.48 -63.59
C CYS A 357 19.41 -3.00 -63.93
N HIS A 358 19.25 -2.11 -62.94
CA HIS A 358 19.41 -0.65 -63.07
C HIS A 358 20.85 -0.21 -62.81
N THR A 359 21.76 -0.68 -63.66
CA THR A 359 23.19 -0.35 -63.56
C THR A 359 23.42 1.17 -63.64
N ASN A 360 24.40 1.66 -62.88
CA ASN A 360 24.77 3.08 -62.79
C ASN A 360 23.63 4.05 -62.39
N GLY A 361 22.57 3.55 -61.74
CA GLY A 361 21.44 4.37 -61.27
C GLY A 361 20.54 4.88 -62.41
N ARG A 362 20.50 4.17 -63.54
CA ARG A 362 19.57 4.44 -64.66
C ARG A 362 18.26 3.66 -64.45
N TYR A 363 17.20 4.39 -64.09
CA TYR A 363 15.88 3.80 -63.80
C TYR A 363 14.91 3.84 -65.00
N LYS A 364 15.45 3.92 -66.22
CA LYS A 364 14.67 3.81 -67.47
C LYS A 364 14.42 2.34 -67.85
N PRO A 365 13.39 2.03 -68.67
CA PRO A 365 13.05 0.65 -69.04
C PRO A 365 14.15 -0.09 -69.80
N ILE A 366 14.19 -1.42 -69.64
CA ILE A 366 15.07 -2.38 -70.33
C ILE A 366 14.17 -3.42 -71.04
N GLU A 367 14.65 -4.01 -72.13
CA GLU A 367 13.90 -5.01 -72.92
C GLU A 367 13.73 -6.35 -72.15
N PRO A 368 12.49 -6.84 -71.93
CA PRO A 368 12.21 -7.94 -71.00
C PRO A 368 12.48 -9.38 -71.50
N ALA A 369 13.08 -9.58 -72.67
CA ALA A 369 13.36 -10.93 -73.17
C ALA A 369 14.39 -11.68 -72.29
N CYS A 370 14.17 -12.98 -72.03
CA CYS A 370 15.05 -13.79 -71.17
C CYS A 370 16.50 -13.79 -71.66
N GLU A 371 16.68 -13.87 -72.97
CA GLU A 371 17.96 -13.89 -73.67
C GLU A 371 18.78 -12.59 -73.50
N THR A 372 18.12 -11.46 -73.23
CA THR A 372 18.77 -10.17 -72.91
C THR A 372 19.66 -10.26 -71.66
N CYS A 373 19.41 -11.22 -70.77
CA CYS A 373 20.14 -11.39 -69.51
C CYS A 373 20.71 -12.80 -69.25
N HIS A 374 20.21 -13.84 -69.94
CA HIS A 374 20.57 -15.24 -69.68
C HIS A 374 21.32 -15.95 -70.82
N ARG A 375 21.66 -15.27 -71.93
CA ARG A 375 22.41 -15.81 -73.08
C ARG A 375 23.57 -16.73 -72.69
N GLU A 376 24.49 -16.21 -71.88
CA GLU A 376 25.74 -16.89 -71.48
C GLU A 376 25.52 -18.03 -70.46
N GLN A 377 24.27 -18.27 -70.04
CA GLN A 377 23.91 -19.23 -69.00
C GLN A 377 23.12 -20.43 -69.54
N ASN A 378 22.83 -20.48 -70.85
CA ASN A 378 22.08 -21.57 -71.47
C ASN A 378 22.94 -22.86 -71.62
N PRO A 379 22.68 -23.94 -70.85
CA PRO A 379 23.48 -25.17 -70.92
C PRO A 379 23.08 -26.06 -72.10
N HIS A 380 21.97 -25.78 -72.77
CA HIS A 380 21.43 -26.59 -73.86
C HIS A 380 21.98 -26.17 -75.24
N GLY A 381 22.67 -25.03 -75.32
CA GLY A 381 23.06 -24.42 -76.59
C GLY A 381 21.85 -24.26 -77.53
N ASP A 382 22.02 -24.64 -78.79
CA ASP A 382 21.00 -24.55 -79.83
C ASP A 382 20.10 -25.82 -79.93
N THR A 383 20.22 -26.78 -79.01
CA THR A 383 19.54 -28.10 -79.07
C THR A 383 18.02 -28.00 -79.23
N PHE A 384 17.39 -26.94 -78.73
CA PHE A 384 15.95 -26.70 -78.80
C PHE A 384 15.56 -25.54 -79.75
N GLY A 385 16.51 -25.02 -80.54
CA GLY A 385 16.28 -23.98 -81.54
C GLY A 385 15.63 -22.71 -80.97
N THR A 386 14.56 -22.24 -81.61
CA THR A 386 13.81 -21.03 -81.21
C THR A 386 12.69 -21.29 -80.20
N ALA A 387 12.63 -22.49 -79.60
CA ALA A 387 11.60 -22.84 -78.62
C ALA A 387 11.62 -21.86 -77.42
N PRO A 388 10.50 -21.20 -77.06
CA PRO A 388 10.46 -20.30 -75.93
C PRO A 388 10.87 -21.01 -74.64
N CYS A 389 11.86 -20.46 -73.93
CA CYS A 389 12.38 -21.05 -72.69
C CYS A 389 11.27 -21.37 -71.67
N GLY A 390 10.23 -20.53 -71.63
CA GLY A 390 9.05 -20.67 -70.78
C GLY A 390 8.17 -21.90 -71.03
N ASN A 391 8.35 -22.60 -72.15
CA ASN A 391 7.62 -23.85 -72.43
C ASN A 391 8.14 -25.01 -71.57
N CYS A 392 9.40 -24.95 -71.13
CA CYS A 392 10.05 -25.98 -70.34
C CYS A 392 10.43 -25.46 -68.94
N HIS A 393 10.92 -24.22 -68.85
CA HIS A 393 11.53 -23.64 -67.64
C HIS A 393 10.68 -22.53 -67.04
N ALA A 394 10.52 -22.54 -65.72
CA ALA A 394 9.78 -21.51 -64.99
C ALA A 394 10.71 -20.43 -64.38
N PRO A 395 10.29 -19.15 -64.28
CA PRO A 395 11.06 -18.09 -63.59
C PRO A 395 11.44 -18.41 -62.12
N GLU A 396 10.77 -19.37 -61.50
CA GLU A 396 11.04 -19.93 -60.17
C GLU A 396 12.34 -20.75 -60.10
N GLY A 397 12.79 -21.31 -61.23
CA GLY A 397 14.07 -22.01 -61.36
C GLY A 397 14.25 -22.74 -62.70
N TRP A 398 15.43 -22.57 -63.31
CA TRP A 398 15.87 -23.27 -64.54
C TRP A 398 16.05 -24.80 -64.41
N ASN A 399 15.82 -25.35 -63.21
CA ASN A 399 15.80 -26.78 -62.93
C ASN A 399 14.38 -27.33 -62.76
N LEU A 400 13.34 -26.48 -62.88
CA LEU A 400 11.94 -26.86 -62.81
C LEU A 400 11.42 -27.11 -64.23
N THR A 401 11.82 -28.24 -64.81
CA THR A 401 11.35 -28.66 -66.13
C THR A 401 9.93 -29.20 -66.03
N ARG A 402 8.98 -28.62 -66.78
CA ARG A 402 7.58 -29.08 -66.82
C ARG A 402 7.21 -29.50 -68.24
N PHE A 403 7.35 -30.79 -68.53
CA PHE A 403 6.81 -31.41 -69.73
C PHE A 403 5.57 -32.24 -69.38
N ASP A 404 4.44 -31.94 -70.03
CA ASP A 404 3.19 -32.64 -69.81
C ASP A 404 3.21 -34.00 -70.51
N HIS A 405 3.31 -35.09 -69.74
CA HIS A 405 3.24 -36.45 -70.28
C HIS A 405 1.79 -36.88 -70.64
N GLY A 406 0.77 -36.09 -70.27
CA GLY A 406 -0.62 -36.33 -70.64
C GLY A 406 -0.91 -36.15 -72.14
N VAL A 407 0.03 -35.57 -72.91
CA VAL A 407 -0.03 -35.58 -74.39
C VAL A 407 0.52 -36.89 -75.00
N THR A 408 0.94 -37.85 -74.17
CA THR A 408 1.46 -39.17 -74.56
C THR A 408 0.53 -40.30 -74.11
N GLY A 409 0.76 -41.51 -74.61
CA GLY A 409 -0.01 -42.70 -74.21
C GLY A 409 0.23 -43.22 -72.78
N PHE A 410 1.18 -42.62 -72.02
CA PHE A 410 1.54 -43.05 -70.68
C PHE A 410 1.54 -41.86 -69.69
N PRO A 411 0.36 -41.46 -69.17
CA PRO A 411 0.26 -40.37 -68.21
C PRO A 411 0.88 -40.77 -66.86
N LEU A 412 1.94 -40.08 -66.47
CA LEU A 412 2.58 -40.27 -65.16
C LEU A 412 1.63 -39.84 -64.03
N ALA A 413 1.53 -40.67 -62.98
CA ALA A 413 0.69 -40.42 -61.82
C ALA A 413 1.47 -40.56 -60.50
N GLY A 414 1.10 -39.75 -59.51
CA GLY A 414 1.75 -39.67 -58.20
C GLY A 414 3.27 -39.46 -58.28
N ARG A 415 4.03 -40.22 -57.46
CA ARG A 415 5.50 -40.12 -57.36
C ARG A 415 6.26 -40.38 -58.66
N HIS A 416 5.60 -40.92 -59.69
CA HIS A 416 6.20 -41.10 -61.01
C HIS A 416 6.34 -39.76 -61.76
N VAL A 417 5.48 -38.77 -61.47
CA VAL A 417 5.58 -37.40 -62.01
C VAL A 417 6.86 -36.70 -61.54
N ASP A 418 7.33 -37.02 -60.32
CA ASP A 418 8.54 -36.44 -59.72
C ASP A 418 9.85 -37.13 -60.16
N GLN A 419 9.78 -38.20 -60.97
CA GLN A 419 11.01 -38.89 -61.40
C GLN A 419 11.71 -38.10 -62.52
N PRO A 420 13.04 -37.90 -62.45
CA PRO A 420 13.77 -37.27 -63.53
C PRO A 420 13.69 -38.15 -64.79
N CYS A 421 13.57 -37.52 -65.97
CA CYS A 421 13.24 -38.21 -67.23
C CYS A 421 14.11 -39.45 -67.50
N PHE A 422 15.41 -39.41 -67.15
CA PHE A 422 16.33 -40.52 -67.34
C PHE A 422 16.02 -41.78 -66.51
N ARG A 423 15.15 -41.73 -65.49
CA ARG A 423 14.71 -42.94 -64.76
C ARG A 423 13.72 -43.78 -65.55
N CYS A 424 12.98 -43.17 -66.47
CA CYS A 424 12.10 -43.85 -67.42
C CYS A 424 12.77 -43.98 -68.80
N HIS A 425 13.63 -43.02 -69.17
CA HIS A 425 14.38 -42.97 -70.43
C HIS A 425 15.91 -43.05 -70.19
N PRO A 426 16.44 -44.17 -69.67
CA PRO A 426 17.86 -44.27 -69.26
C PRO A 426 18.87 -44.08 -70.39
N ASN A 427 18.47 -44.33 -71.64
CA ASN A 427 19.33 -44.17 -72.82
C ASN A 427 19.25 -42.78 -73.47
N GLY A 428 18.32 -41.91 -73.05
CA GLY A 428 18.25 -40.50 -73.49
C GLY A 428 17.91 -40.24 -74.96
N THR A 429 17.65 -41.27 -75.77
CA THR A 429 17.39 -41.16 -77.21
C THR A 429 16.14 -41.92 -77.63
N GLU A 430 15.33 -41.22 -78.43
CA GLU A 430 14.25 -41.74 -79.29
C GLU A 430 12.92 -42.13 -78.59
N VAL A 431 11.85 -42.05 -79.40
CA VAL A 431 10.43 -42.01 -78.98
C VAL A 431 9.74 -43.37 -79.24
N GLU A 432 10.50 -44.41 -79.60
CA GLU A 432 9.97 -45.71 -80.00
C GLU A 432 10.24 -46.81 -78.94
N ASP A 433 9.15 -47.10 -78.21
CA ASP A 433 8.75 -48.36 -77.54
C ASP A 433 9.56 -48.97 -76.34
N ASP A 434 8.95 -49.99 -75.71
CA ASP A 434 9.45 -50.94 -74.67
C ASP A 434 9.15 -50.67 -73.16
N THR A 435 8.13 -49.87 -72.79
CA THR A 435 7.68 -49.78 -71.35
C THR A 435 6.41 -50.58 -71.03
N VAL A 436 6.59 -51.74 -70.39
CA VAL A 436 5.48 -52.60 -69.90
C VAL A 436 4.87 -52.03 -68.61
N GLN A 437 3.54 -52.01 -68.50
CA GLN A 437 2.79 -51.29 -67.46
C GLN A 437 2.54 -52.08 -66.14
N ASP A 438 3.37 -53.08 -65.81
CA ASP A 438 3.19 -53.92 -64.61
C ASP A 438 4.00 -53.42 -63.41
N CYS A 439 3.38 -53.34 -62.23
CA CYS A 439 4.05 -52.90 -60.99
C CYS A 439 5.30 -53.74 -60.64
N VAL A 440 5.28 -55.04 -60.96
CA VAL A 440 6.39 -55.97 -60.68
C VAL A 440 7.56 -55.86 -61.66
N PHE A 441 7.42 -55.13 -62.77
CA PHE A 441 8.52 -54.76 -63.65
C PHE A 441 9.54 -53.87 -62.92
N CYS A 442 9.06 -53.01 -62.01
CA CYS A 442 9.88 -52.07 -61.24
C CYS A 442 9.99 -52.40 -59.73
N HIS A 443 9.06 -53.16 -59.14
CA HIS A 443 8.97 -53.35 -57.68
C HIS A 443 8.87 -54.82 -57.23
N ARG A 444 9.58 -55.18 -56.15
CA ARG A 444 9.64 -56.54 -55.58
C ARG A 444 8.76 -56.67 -54.33
N ASP A 445 8.02 -57.77 -54.17
CA ASP A 445 7.28 -58.04 -52.92
C ASP A 445 8.23 -58.33 -51.74
N ILE A 446 7.81 -57.83 -50.57
CA ILE A 446 8.50 -57.94 -49.28
C ILE A 446 7.69 -58.70 -48.22
N HIS A 447 6.39 -58.96 -48.45
CA HIS A 447 5.47 -59.54 -47.47
C HIS A 447 5.54 -61.06 -47.39
N ARG A 448 6.31 -61.71 -48.28
CA ARG A 448 6.57 -63.17 -48.25
C ARG A 448 5.28 -63.99 -48.29
N ASN A 449 4.32 -63.58 -49.12
CA ASN A 449 3.01 -64.23 -49.29
C ASN A 449 2.14 -64.30 -48.02
N GLN A 450 2.28 -63.35 -47.08
CA GLN A 450 1.36 -63.24 -45.92
C GLN A 450 -0.09 -62.89 -46.33
N PHE A 451 -0.31 -62.47 -47.58
CA PHE A 451 -1.60 -62.14 -48.16
C PHE A 451 -1.71 -62.83 -49.54
N GLU A 452 -2.84 -63.49 -49.81
CA GLU A 452 -3.06 -64.22 -51.07
C GLU A 452 -3.62 -63.32 -52.18
N GLY A 453 -3.09 -63.47 -53.40
CA GLY A 453 -3.47 -62.70 -54.58
C GLY A 453 -2.81 -61.31 -54.62
N ALA A 454 -2.25 -60.94 -55.78
CA ALA A 454 -1.44 -59.72 -55.96
C ALA A 454 -2.26 -58.41 -56.00
N ALA A 455 -3.29 -58.30 -55.16
CA ALA A 455 -4.13 -57.12 -55.01
C ALA A 455 -3.47 -56.08 -54.08
N CYS A 456 -2.25 -55.66 -54.45
CA CYS A 456 -1.40 -54.73 -53.69
C CYS A 456 -2.15 -53.45 -53.31
N GLU A 457 -2.97 -52.94 -54.24
CA GLU A 457 -3.78 -51.73 -54.14
C GLU A 457 -4.82 -51.74 -53.00
N ARG A 458 -5.18 -52.92 -52.44
CA ARG A 458 -6.04 -53.01 -51.25
C ARG A 458 -5.41 -52.37 -50.01
N CYS A 459 -4.08 -52.33 -49.96
CA CYS A 459 -3.31 -51.85 -48.82
C CYS A 459 -2.32 -50.74 -49.23
N HIS A 460 -1.61 -50.91 -50.35
CA HIS A 460 -0.71 -49.93 -50.95
C HIS A 460 -1.50 -49.02 -51.91
N ARG A 461 -2.12 -47.95 -51.36
CA ARG A 461 -3.04 -47.09 -52.11
C ARG A 461 -2.31 -46.18 -53.11
N GLY A 462 -2.24 -46.64 -54.36
CA GLY A 462 -1.91 -45.82 -55.53
C GLY A 462 -0.45 -45.40 -55.65
N PHE A 463 -0.17 -44.55 -56.63
CA PHE A 463 1.18 -44.14 -57.03
C PHE A 463 1.86 -43.13 -56.09
N GLU A 464 1.24 -42.77 -54.96
CA GLU A 464 1.69 -41.68 -54.06
C GLU A 464 2.64 -42.13 -52.94
N ALA A 465 2.45 -43.35 -52.42
CA ALA A 465 3.27 -43.92 -51.35
C ALA A 465 3.18 -45.46 -51.30
N TRP A 466 4.32 -46.15 -51.44
CA TRP A 466 4.37 -47.62 -51.33
C TRP A 466 4.39 -48.11 -49.87
N LYS A 467 4.84 -47.29 -48.91
CA LYS A 467 4.72 -47.63 -47.48
C LYS A 467 3.30 -47.32 -47.02
N ILE A 468 2.66 -48.27 -46.33
CA ILE A 468 1.47 -48.02 -45.53
C ILE A 468 1.96 -47.30 -44.26
N PRO A 469 1.70 -45.99 -44.06
CA PRO A 469 2.24 -45.27 -42.92
C PRO A 469 1.39 -45.50 -41.66
N GLU A 470 0.09 -45.73 -41.87
CA GLU A 470 -0.96 -45.68 -40.85
C GLU A 470 -1.96 -46.82 -41.11
N PHE A 471 -2.30 -47.56 -40.05
CA PHE A 471 -3.45 -48.45 -40.00
C PHE A 471 -4.55 -47.81 -39.14
N ASP A 472 -5.76 -47.73 -39.68
CA ASP A 472 -6.89 -47.12 -38.99
C ASP A 472 -7.39 -48.02 -37.85
N HIS A 473 -6.96 -47.71 -36.63
CA HIS A 473 -7.34 -48.43 -35.42
C HIS A 473 -8.80 -48.17 -34.99
N THR A 474 -9.53 -47.22 -35.61
CA THR A 474 -10.98 -47.07 -35.37
C THR A 474 -11.78 -48.27 -35.87
N LEU A 475 -11.23 -49.01 -36.82
CA LEU A 475 -11.74 -50.29 -37.34
C LEU A 475 -11.51 -51.48 -36.37
N SER A 476 -10.86 -51.24 -35.23
CA SER A 476 -10.52 -52.26 -34.23
C SER A 476 -11.34 -52.12 -32.95
N ARG A 477 -11.32 -53.16 -32.10
CA ARG A 477 -12.00 -53.16 -30.79
C ARG A 477 -11.31 -52.28 -29.73
N PHE A 478 -10.04 -51.94 -29.92
CA PHE A 478 -9.29 -51.06 -29.03
C PHE A 478 -8.92 -49.80 -29.78
N GLN A 479 -9.83 -48.84 -29.77
CA GLN A 479 -9.59 -47.53 -30.39
C GLN A 479 -8.49 -46.83 -29.60
N LEU A 480 -7.37 -46.52 -30.28
CA LEU A 480 -6.29 -45.76 -29.69
C LEU A 480 -6.81 -44.35 -29.33
N GLN A 481 -6.62 -43.96 -28.07
CA GLN A 481 -7.03 -42.66 -27.57
C GLN A 481 -5.93 -42.03 -26.71
N GLY A 482 -5.65 -40.76 -26.95
CA GLY A 482 -4.65 -40.00 -26.23
C GLY A 482 -3.24 -40.56 -26.46
N LYS A 483 -2.50 -40.83 -25.38
CA LYS A 483 -1.11 -41.29 -25.51
C LYS A 483 -0.94 -42.66 -26.16
N HIS A 484 -2.00 -43.45 -26.31
CA HIS A 484 -1.95 -44.71 -27.06
C HIS A 484 -1.84 -44.50 -28.58
N GLU A 485 -2.24 -43.34 -29.10
CA GLU A 485 -2.06 -42.96 -30.51
C GLU A 485 -0.58 -42.70 -30.85
N GLU A 486 0.25 -42.38 -29.84
CA GLU A 486 1.69 -42.10 -29.98
C GLU A 486 2.57 -43.35 -29.78
N VAL A 487 1.98 -44.51 -29.43
CA VAL A 487 2.72 -45.75 -29.15
C VAL A 487 3.04 -46.47 -30.46
N ASP A 488 4.33 -46.79 -30.67
CA ASP A 488 4.76 -47.63 -31.80
C ASP A 488 4.00 -48.97 -31.82
N CYS A 489 3.71 -49.45 -33.03
CA CYS A 489 2.96 -50.69 -33.24
C CYS A 489 3.51 -51.88 -32.43
N ASN A 490 4.85 -51.97 -32.27
CA ASN A 490 5.50 -53.05 -31.54
C ASN A 490 5.43 -52.90 -30.02
N GLY A 491 5.11 -51.71 -29.50
CA GLY A 491 4.83 -51.49 -28.07
C GLY A 491 3.62 -52.31 -27.60
N CYS A 492 2.60 -52.42 -28.47
CA CYS A 492 1.43 -53.26 -28.29
C CYS A 492 1.65 -54.68 -28.89
N HIS A 493 2.09 -54.76 -30.14
CA HIS A 493 2.31 -56.02 -30.89
C HIS A 493 3.76 -56.50 -30.81
N LYS A 494 4.23 -56.81 -29.59
CA LYS A 494 5.64 -57.14 -29.25
C LYS A 494 6.32 -58.30 -30.00
N SER A 495 5.62 -58.96 -30.92
CA SER A 495 6.12 -60.10 -31.72
C SER A 495 5.99 -59.90 -33.24
N GLY A 496 5.55 -58.74 -33.72
CA GLY A 496 5.26 -58.51 -35.15
C GLY A 496 4.03 -59.26 -35.67
N HIS A 497 3.30 -59.97 -34.79
CA HIS A 497 2.03 -60.61 -35.11
C HIS A 497 0.86 -59.68 -34.77
N PHE A 498 0.22 -59.14 -35.79
CA PHE A 498 -0.91 -58.19 -35.67
C PHE A 498 -2.25 -58.89 -35.35
N ARG A 499 -2.26 -59.79 -34.36
CA ARG A 499 -3.48 -60.44 -33.85
C ARG A 499 -4.10 -59.61 -32.71
N PRO A 500 -5.41 -59.77 -32.41
CA PRO A 500 -6.08 -59.03 -31.33
C PRO A 500 -5.45 -59.24 -29.94
N ILE A 501 -5.49 -58.19 -29.11
CA ILE A 501 -4.93 -58.15 -27.74
C ILE A 501 -6.02 -57.81 -26.70
N ASP A 502 -5.75 -58.11 -25.42
CA ASP A 502 -6.62 -57.77 -24.29
C ASP A 502 -6.60 -56.25 -24.00
N THR A 503 -7.71 -55.70 -23.52
CA THR A 503 -7.96 -54.26 -23.38
C THR A 503 -8.01 -53.74 -21.94
N ALA A 504 -7.91 -54.59 -20.91
CA ALA A 504 -7.99 -54.15 -19.52
C ALA A 504 -6.68 -53.47 -19.06
N CYS A 505 -6.78 -52.28 -18.46
CA CYS A 505 -5.62 -51.44 -18.12
C CYS A 505 -4.55 -52.17 -17.28
N GLY A 506 -4.96 -53.00 -16.32
CA GLY A 506 -4.07 -53.76 -15.43
C GLY A 506 -3.22 -54.83 -16.11
N ASN A 507 -3.58 -55.25 -17.34
CA ASN A 507 -2.81 -56.22 -18.12
C ASN A 507 -1.57 -55.59 -18.78
N CYS A 508 -1.55 -54.26 -18.92
CA CYS A 508 -0.45 -53.49 -19.51
C CYS A 508 0.21 -52.51 -18.53
N HIS A 509 -0.51 -52.05 -17.50
CA HIS A 509 -0.06 -51.05 -16.53
C HIS A 509 -0.11 -51.56 -15.09
N GLN A 510 0.92 -51.23 -14.31
CA GLN A 510 1.01 -51.57 -12.89
C GLN A 510 0.14 -50.62 -12.04
N ASN A 511 -0.61 -51.17 -11.08
CA ASN A 511 -1.37 -50.37 -10.10
C ASN A 511 -0.46 -49.94 -8.93
N PHE A 512 -0.15 -48.65 -8.85
CA PHE A 512 0.66 -48.05 -7.78
C PHE A 512 -0.16 -47.58 -6.56
N HIS A 513 -1.48 -47.70 -6.61
CA HIS A 513 -2.41 -47.22 -5.56
C HIS A 513 -2.92 -48.34 -4.64
N ALA A 514 -2.51 -49.59 -4.83
CA ALA A 514 -2.95 -50.70 -3.98
C ALA A 514 -2.35 -50.55 -2.56
N PRO A 515 -3.13 -50.78 -1.47
CA PRO A 515 -4.49 -51.35 -1.43
C PRO A 515 -5.63 -50.31 -1.43
N GLN A 516 -5.35 -49.02 -1.64
CA GLN A 516 -6.33 -47.94 -1.44
C GLN A 516 -7.41 -47.90 -2.51
N PHE A 517 -7.08 -48.18 -3.77
CA PHE A 517 -8.00 -48.14 -4.92
C PHE A 517 -7.91 -49.42 -5.77
N SER A 518 -9.05 -49.80 -6.37
CA SER A 518 -9.22 -51.02 -7.18
C SER A 518 -8.95 -50.75 -8.68
N THR A 519 -9.57 -51.52 -9.58
CA THR A 519 -9.32 -51.48 -11.03
C THR A 519 -10.04 -50.37 -11.81
N ALA A 520 -10.77 -49.48 -11.12
CA ALA A 520 -11.50 -48.36 -11.74
C ALA A 520 -10.58 -47.16 -12.06
N CYS A 521 -9.51 -47.39 -12.81
CA CYS A 521 -8.47 -46.38 -13.07
C CYS A 521 -9.00 -45.11 -13.79
N THR A 522 -10.06 -45.26 -14.58
CA THR A 522 -10.68 -44.20 -15.39
C THR A 522 -11.43 -43.13 -14.59
N ASP A 523 -11.75 -43.42 -13.33
CA ASP A 523 -12.43 -42.48 -12.42
C ASP A 523 -11.52 -41.30 -12.02
N CYS A 524 -10.21 -41.44 -12.28
CA CYS A 524 -9.18 -40.45 -11.97
C CYS A 524 -8.23 -40.21 -13.14
N HIS A 525 -7.77 -41.26 -13.84
CA HIS A 525 -6.75 -41.17 -14.88
C HIS A 525 -7.35 -41.24 -16.29
N LYS A 526 -6.93 -40.35 -17.20
CA LYS A 526 -7.33 -40.38 -18.60
C LYS A 526 -6.22 -40.93 -19.51
N PRO A 527 -6.55 -41.67 -20.60
CA PRO A 527 -5.58 -42.14 -21.60
C PRO A 527 -4.70 -41.04 -22.23
N ALA A 528 -5.16 -39.79 -22.21
CA ALA A 528 -4.37 -38.62 -22.64
C ALA A 528 -3.22 -38.24 -21.67
N GLY A 529 -3.19 -38.76 -20.44
CA GLY A 529 -2.08 -38.55 -19.52
C GLY A 529 -2.38 -38.94 -18.07
N TRP A 530 -1.73 -40.01 -17.59
CA TRP A 530 -1.88 -40.54 -16.23
C TRP A 530 -1.57 -39.53 -15.10
N ARG A 531 -0.73 -38.51 -15.34
CA ARG A 531 -0.36 -37.51 -14.32
C ARG A 531 -1.44 -36.45 -14.08
N ARG A 532 -2.42 -36.29 -14.97
CA ARG A 532 -3.55 -35.38 -14.76
C ARG A 532 -4.71 -36.19 -14.19
N VAL A 533 -4.92 -36.05 -12.89
CA VAL A 533 -6.07 -36.62 -12.18
C VAL A 533 -7.25 -35.65 -12.32
N ASP A 534 -8.39 -36.15 -12.79
CA ASP A 534 -9.63 -35.37 -12.95
C ASP A 534 -10.59 -35.63 -11.78
N PHE A 535 -10.13 -35.33 -10.56
CA PHE A 535 -10.86 -35.54 -9.32
C PHE A 535 -11.30 -34.21 -8.72
N ASP A 536 -12.60 -33.98 -8.66
CA ASP A 536 -13.24 -32.84 -7.99
C ASP A 536 -13.30 -33.14 -6.48
N HIS A 537 -12.56 -32.38 -5.67
CA HIS A 537 -12.45 -32.62 -4.23
C HIS A 537 -13.72 -32.26 -3.46
N ASP A 538 -14.54 -31.34 -3.99
CA ASP A 538 -15.79 -30.89 -3.38
C ASP A 538 -16.93 -31.88 -3.62
N ARG A 539 -16.86 -32.64 -4.72
CA ARG A 539 -17.82 -33.71 -5.06
C ARG A 539 -17.37 -35.10 -4.62
N GLY A 540 -16.08 -35.37 -4.68
CA GLY A 540 -15.48 -36.69 -4.45
C GLY A 540 -15.04 -36.94 -3.00
N SER A 541 -15.04 -35.92 -2.15
CA SER A 541 -14.60 -36.02 -0.76
C SER A 541 -15.58 -35.37 0.23
N ARG A 542 -15.26 -35.45 1.54
CA ARG A 542 -16.00 -34.76 2.61
C ARG A 542 -15.33 -33.45 3.05
N PHE A 543 -14.18 -33.10 2.47
CA PHE A 543 -13.41 -31.90 2.79
C PHE A 543 -13.30 -31.06 1.51
N PRO A 544 -14.19 -30.07 1.31
CA PRO A 544 -14.09 -29.19 0.15
C PRO A 544 -12.79 -28.38 0.24
N LEU A 545 -12.16 -28.11 -0.91
CA LEU A 545 -10.94 -27.31 -0.96
C LEU A 545 -11.33 -25.88 -1.27
N ASP A 546 -11.23 -24.99 -0.29
CA ASP A 546 -11.59 -23.59 -0.41
C ASP A 546 -10.44 -22.63 -0.05
N GLY A 547 -10.45 -21.44 -0.65
CA GLY A 547 -9.52 -20.37 -0.32
C GLY A 547 -8.07 -20.71 -0.64
N LYS A 548 -7.24 -20.88 0.40
CA LYS A 548 -5.84 -21.29 0.24
C LYS A 548 -5.68 -22.78 0.02
N HIS A 549 -6.63 -23.61 0.45
CA HIS A 549 -6.55 -25.07 0.29
C HIS A 549 -6.69 -25.50 -1.19
N GLU A 550 -7.39 -24.72 -2.02
CA GLU A 550 -7.45 -24.87 -3.48
C GLU A 550 -6.06 -24.92 -4.16
N GLN A 551 -5.05 -24.30 -3.54
CA GLN A 551 -3.70 -24.10 -4.10
C GLN A 551 -2.66 -25.03 -3.46
N VAL A 552 -3.08 -25.96 -2.60
CA VAL A 552 -2.19 -26.89 -1.88
C VAL A 552 -1.97 -28.14 -2.72
N ASP A 553 -0.70 -28.45 -3.01
CA ASP A 553 -0.32 -29.70 -3.69
C ASP A 553 -0.85 -30.92 -2.91
N CYS A 554 -1.50 -31.87 -3.60
CA CYS A 554 -2.16 -33.02 -2.96
C CYS A 554 -1.25 -33.76 -1.97
N ALA A 555 0.05 -33.88 -2.26
CA ALA A 555 1.05 -34.56 -1.43
C ALA A 555 1.37 -33.86 -0.09
N LYS A 556 0.98 -32.60 0.10
CA LYS A 556 1.09 -31.90 1.40
C LYS A 556 0.03 -32.36 2.40
N CYS A 557 -1.12 -32.83 1.92
CA CYS A 557 -2.14 -33.48 2.73
C CYS A 557 -1.93 -35.00 2.71
N HIS A 558 -1.90 -35.59 1.51
CA HIS A 558 -1.78 -37.03 1.25
C HIS A 558 -0.32 -37.49 1.24
N VAL A 559 0.30 -37.45 2.42
CA VAL A 559 1.67 -37.93 2.63
C VAL A 559 1.76 -39.41 2.25
N ASN A 560 2.87 -39.81 1.61
CA ASN A 560 3.10 -41.18 1.10
C ASN A 560 2.04 -41.69 0.11
N ASN A 561 1.31 -40.79 -0.54
CA ASN A 561 0.16 -41.12 -1.39
C ASN A 561 -0.97 -41.83 -0.64
N ASP A 562 -1.18 -41.57 0.67
CA ASP A 562 -2.36 -42.08 1.38
C ASP A 562 -3.55 -41.11 1.21
N TYR A 563 -4.52 -41.54 0.43
CA TYR A 563 -5.70 -40.77 0.04
C TYR A 563 -6.93 -41.02 0.92
N LYS A 564 -6.82 -41.82 1.99
CA LYS A 564 -7.96 -42.17 2.86
C LYS A 564 -7.68 -41.89 4.34
N GLY A 565 -8.73 -41.46 5.06
CA GLY A 565 -8.72 -41.44 6.53
C GLY A 565 -8.10 -40.20 7.21
N LEU A 566 -7.76 -39.15 6.47
CA LEU A 566 -7.22 -37.91 7.06
C LEU A 566 -8.24 -37.21 8.00
N PRO A 567 -7.77 -36.54 9.07
CA PRO A 567 -8.61 -35.69 9.91
C PRO A 567 -9.09 -34.45 9.13
N MET A 568 -10.31 -33.98 9.43
CA MET A 568 -10.95 -32.84 8.76
C MET A 568 -11.00 -31.57 9.62
N GLY A 569 -10.55 -31.64 10.89
CA GLY A 569 -10.44 -30.48 11.78
C GLY A 569 -9.16 -29.70 11.51
N CYS A 570 -9.18 -28.39 11.74
CA CYS A 570 -8.04 -27.51 11.51
C CYS A 570 -6.78 -27.96 12.28
N ASP A 571 -6.96 -28.40 13.52
CA ASP A 571 -5.95 -28.95 14.43
C ASP A 571 -5.33 -30.29 13.96
N GLY A 572 -6.00 -31.00 13.05
CA GLY A 572 -5.49 -32.22 12.45
C GLY A 572 -4.33 -32.01 11.47
N CYS A 573 -4.18 -30.78 10.95
CA CYS A 573 -3.16 -30.39 9.97
C CYS A 573 -2.35 -29.15 10.38
N HIS A 574 -2.95 -28.22 11.12
CA HIS A 574 -2.34 -26.97 11.57
C HIS A 574 -2.01 -27.04 13.07
N VAL A 575 -0.82 -26.54 13.43
CA VAL A 575 -0.39 -26.44 14.83
C VAL A 575 -1.04 -25.21 15.46
N ASP A 576 -1.74 -25.40 16.59
CA ASP A 576 -2.28 -24.29 17.35
C ASP A 576 -1.16 -23.51 18.08
N GLU A 577 -0.86 -22.31 17.58
CA GLU A 577 0.12 -21.41 18.24
C GLU A 577 -0.38 -20.87 19.59
N HIS A 578 -1.69 -20.90 19.86
CA HIS A 578 -2.30 -20.42 21.11
C HIS A 578 -2.18 -21.42 22.27
N LYS A 579 -1.72 -22.65 22.01
CA LYS A 579 -1.46 -23.69 23.02
C LYS A 579 -2.71 -24.08 23.83
N GLY A 580 -3.87 -24.16 23.17
CA GLY A 580 -5.15 -24.55 23.74
C GLY A 580 -5.89 -23.43 24.49
N LYS A 581 -5.33 -22.22 24.58
CA LYS A 581 -5.93 -21.10 25.36
C LYS A 581 -7.30 -20.62 24.83
N HIS A 582 -7.65 -20.91 23.58
CA HIS A 582 -8.84 -20.38 22.92
C HIS A 582 -9.80 -21.48 22.38
N GLY A 583 -9.59 -22.74 22.78
CA GLY A 583 -10.37 -23.88 22.29
C GLY A 583 -10.02 -24.29 20.85
N ASN A 584 -10.83 -25.15 20.25
CA ASN A 584 -10.58 -25.77 18.94
C ASN A 584 -11.49 -25.26 17.80
N LEU A 585 -12.28 -24.20 18.04
CA LEU A 585 -13.16 -23.57 17.04
C LEU A 585 -12.40 -22.48 16.27
N CYS A 586 -11.34 -22.87 15.58
CA CYS A 586 -10.41 -21.96 14.88
C CYS A 586 -11.13 -21.06 13.87
N GLU A 587 -12.19 -21.56 13.24
CA GLU A 587 -13.01 -20.88 12.23
C GLU A 587 -13.79 -19.67 12.75
N LYS A 588 -13.86 -19.46 14.07
CA LYS A 588 -14.43 -18.24 14.66
C LYS A 588 -13.52 -17.02 14.53
N CYS A 589 -12.22 -17.23 14.34
CA CYS A 589 -11.22 -16.16 14.29
C CYS A 589 -10.43 -16.17 12.98
N HIS A 590 -10.11 -17.35 12.45
CA HIS A 590 -9.32 -17.54 11.24
C HIS A 590 -10.19 -18.03 10.07
N THR A 591 -9.71 -17.83 8.84
CA THR A 591 -10.41 -18.30 7.64
C THR A 591 -9.50 -19.14 6.76
N THR A 592 -10.13 -19.96 5.91
CA THR A 592 -9.46 -20.72 4.85
C THR A 592 -8.77 -19.84 3.81
N LYS A 593 -9.07 -18.53 3.78
CA LYS A 593 -8.40 -17.53 2.91
C LYS A 593 -7.11 -16.99 3.52
N ASP A 594 -7.07 -16.82 4.85
CA ASP A 594 -5.92 -16.32 5.60
C ASP A 594 -6.07 -16.54 7.12
N TRP A 595 -4.93 -16.83 7.77
CA TRP A 595 -4.77 -16.99 9.21
C TRP A 595 -4.53 -15.67 9.95
N SER A 596 -3.96 -14.65 9.29
CA SER A 596 -3.64 -13.36 9.92
C SER A 596 -4.84 -12.42 10.08
N THR A 597 -5.95 -12.73 9.42
CA THR A 597 -7.16 -11.90 9.41
C THR A 597 -7.93 -12.08 10.72
N ASN A 598 -7.77 -11.16 11.67
CA ASN A 598 -8.63 -11.11 12.84
C ASN A 598 -9.98 -10.49 12.45
N LEU A 599 -10.94 -11.31 12.00
CA LEU A 599 -12.31 -10.90 11.62
C LEU A 599 -13.20 -10.46 12.81
N ALA A 600 -12.61 -10.27 13.98
CA ALA A 600 -13.28 -9.94 15.22
C ALA A 600 -13.86 -8.51 15.23
N GLN A 601 -15.02 -8.33 14.60
CA GLN A 601 -16.00 -7.31 15.02
C GLN A 601 -16.66 -7.66 16.38
N ASN A 602 -16.37 -8.85 16.92
CA ASN A 602 -17.13 -9.44 18.01
C ASN A 602 -16.36 -9.39 19.33
N HIS A 603 -16.53 -8.28 20.05
CA HIS A 603 -16.55 -8.35 21.52
C HIS A 603 -17.89 -8.90 22.06
N ASP A 604 -18.86 -9.21 21.18
CA ASP A 604 -20.22 -9.72 21.44
C ASP A 604 -20.24 -11.17 22.00
N PHE A 605 -19.46 -11.39 23.07
CA PHE A 605 -19.37 -12.63 23.82
C PHE A 605 -20.08 -12.43 25.18
N GLY A 606 -21.41 -12.47 25.17
CA GLY A 606 -22.23 -12.40 26.38
C GLY A 606 -22.73 -10.99 26.70
N ALA A 607 -22.53 -10.52 27.93
CA ALA A 607 -23.11 -9.27 28.42
C ALA A 607 -22.30 -8.00 28.07
N PHE A 608 -21.11 -8.17 27.48
CA PHE A 608 -20.27 -7.07 27.03
C PHE A 608 -20.39 -6.95 25.50
N ARG A 609 -20.82 -5.78 25.02
CA ARG A 609 -21.03 -5.53 23.60
C ARG A 609 -20.61 -4.09 23.29
N LEU A 610 -19.46 -3.98 22.64
CA LEU A 610 -18.96 -2.73 22.08
C LEU A 610 -19.74 -2.43 20.79
N GLU A 611 -20.08 -1.15 20.58
CA GLU A 611 -20.78 -0.67 19.39
C GLU A 611 -20.31 0.75 19.00
N GLY A 612 -20.48 1.14 17.74
CA GLY A 612 -20.31 2.52 17.31
C GLY A 612 -18.85 2.90 17.09
N VAL A 613 -18.29 3.82 17.89
CA VAL A 613 -16.88 4.24 17.67
C VAL A 613 -15.89 3.16 18.11
N HIS A 614 -16.31 2.24 18.98
CA HIS A 614 -15.46 1.14 19.47
C HIS A 614 -15.26 0.04 18.42
N ASP A 615 -16.20 -0.13 17.49
CA ASP A 615 -16.13 -1.10 16.38
C ASP A 615 -15.00 -0.78 15.37
N LEU A 616 -14.48 0.45 15.42
CA LEU A 616 -13.44 0.97 14.54
C LEU A 616 -12.05 1.02 15.20
N LEU A 617 -11.93 0.62 16.48
CA LEU A 617 -10.67 0.66 17.20
C LEU A 617 -9.83 -0.60 16.93
N PRO A 618 -8.53 -0.47 16.65
CA PRO A 618 -7.64 -1.63 16.62
C PRO A 618 -7.52 -2.23 18.02
N CYS A 619 -7.43 -3.56 18.11
CA CYS A 619 -7.47 -4.27 19.39
C CYS A 619 -6.30 -3.86 20.34
N GLU A 620 -5.21 -3.32 19.81
CA GLU A 620 -4.06 -2.73 20.52
C GLU A 620 -4.49 -1.54 21.39
N GLY A 621 -5.46 -0.75 20.92
CA GLY A 621 -5.99 0.42 21.63
C GLY A 621 -6.72 0.08 22.93
N CYS A 622 -7.09 -1.18 23.13
CA CYS A 622 -7.68 -1.68 24.37
C CYS A 622 -6.77 -2.68 25.10
N HIS A 623 -6.12 -3.61 24.39
CA HIS A 623 -5.32 -4.68 25.02
C HIS A 623 -3.81 -4.43 25.11
N GLY A 624 -3.30 -3.30 24.61
CA GLY A 624 -1.87 -2.96 24.64
C GLY A 624 -1.00 -3.70 23.62
N GLU A 625 0.30 -3.39 23.61
CA GLU A 625 1.26 -3.91 22.63
C GLU A 625 1.72 -5.35 22.91
N ASP A 626 1.64 -5.84 24.15
CA ASP A 626 2.08 -7.18 24.57
C ASP A 626 1.09 -8.32 24.21
N ARG A 627 0.41 -8.14 23.07
CA ARG A 627 -0.64 -8.97 22.46
C ARG A 627 -0.30 -10.43 22.16
N LYS A 628 0.87 -10.93 22.57
CA LYS A 628 1.38 -12.24 22.13
C LYS A 628 0.79 -13.45 22.85
N LYS A 629 0.14 -13.32 24.02
CA LYS A 629 -0.26 -14.52 24.82
C LYS A 629 -1.57 -14.47 25.62
N GLU A 630 -2.13 -13.32 26.01
CA GLU A 630 -3.31 -13.25 26.90
C GLU A 630 -4.22 -12.06 26.56
N LEU A 631 -5.47 -12.34 26.14
CA LEU A 631 -6.52 -11.35 25.84
C LEU A 631 -7.59 -11.39 26.94
N GLY A 632 -7.25 -10.99 28.16
CA GLY A 632 -8.18 -10.98 29.29
C GLY A 632 -7.76 -10.03 30.41
N GLY A 633 -8.72 -9.64 31.27
CA GLY A 633 -8.46 -8.87 32.49
C GLY A 633 -9.14 -7.50 32.60
N MET A 634 -9.89 -7.04 31.58
CA MET A 634 -10.67 -5.79 31.67
C MET A 634 -12.14 -6.08 31.99
N GLY A 635 -12.69 -5.38 32.97
CA GLY A 635 -14.10 -5.46 33.36
C GLY A 635 -15.02 -4.74 32.37
N PRO A 636 -16.33 -5.07 32.35
CA PRO A 636 -17.28 -4.55 31.37
C PRO A 636 -17.73 -3.10 31.63
N GLU A 637 -17.32 -2.49 32.74
CA GLU A 637 -17.74 -1.15 33.14
C GLU A 637 -17.05 -0.08 32.29
N CYS A 638 -17.78 0.98 31.92
CA CYS A 638 -17.20 2.10 31.16
C CYS A 638 -15.95 2.68 31.84
N ILE A 639 -15.94 2.72 33.18
CA ILE A 639 -14.82 3.24 33.98
C ILE A 639 -13.57 2.34 33.99
N SER A 640 -13.69 1.07 33.60
CA SER A 640 -12.57 0.14 33.50
C SER A 640 -11.64 0.47 32.33
N CYS A 641 -12.10 1.29 31.38
CA CYS A 641 -11.30 1.82 30.26
C CYS A 641 -11.33 3.36 30.13
N HIS A 642 -12.45 4.01 30.46
CA HIS A 642 -12.64 5.47 30.31
C HIS A 642 -12.56 6.19 31.65
N ARG A 643 -11.67 7.17 31.78
CA ARG A 643 -11.60 8.01 32.98
C ARG A 643 -12.82 8.94 33.05
N ASP A 644 -13.58 8.86 34.13
CA ASP A 644 -14.68 9.80 34.39
C ASP A 644 -14.18 11.26 34.54
N PRO A 645 -14.57 12.20 33.67
CA PRO A 645 -14.18 13.61 33.77
C PRO A 645 -14.99 14.40 34.81
N HIS A 646 -16.02 13.79 35.43
CA HIS A 646 -16.92 14.39 36.42
C HIS A 646 -16.55 14.06 37.88
N PHE A 647 -15.41 13.40 38.11
CA PHE A 647 -14.89 13.08 39.46
C PHE A 647 -15.87 12.31 40.36
N SER A 648 -16.57 11.35 39.77
CA SER A 648 -17.60 10.50 40.39
C SER A 648 -18.84 11.25 40.89
N SER A 649 -19.05 12.51 40.48
CA SER A 649 -20.23 13.32 40.86
C SER A 649 -21.58 12.71 40.48
N PHE A 650 -21.60 11.77 39.54
CA PHE A 650 -22.82 11.15 38.98
C PHE A 650 -22.86 9.61 39.11
N GLY A 651 -21.92 9.00 39.83
CA GLY A 651 -21.83 7.54 39.94
C GLY A 651 -21.38 6.82 38.64
N PRO A 652 -21.46 5.48 38.58
CA PRO A 652 -20.90 4.67 37.49
C PRO A 652 -21.82 4.52 36.26
N ALA A 653 -23.06 5.02 36.30
CA ALA A 653 -24.07 4.81 35.26
C ALA A 653 -23.89 5.75 34.05
N CYS A 654 -22.73 5.70 33.38
CA CYS A 654 -22.39 6.63 32.30
C CYS A 654 -23.43 6.68 31.15
N ASN A 655 -24.13 5.58 30.88
CA ASN A 655 -25.08 5.43 29.78
C ASN A 655 -26.41 6.19 29.97
N ASP A 656 -26.64 6.73 31.17
CA ASP A 656 -27.77 7.61 31.47
C ASP A 656 -27.62 8.97 30.74
N CYS A 657 -26.38 9.41 30.50
CA CYS A 657 -26.04 10.68 29.86
C CYS A 657 -25.29 10.51 28.52
N HIS A 658 -24.37 9.55 28.44
CA HIS A 658 -23.46 9.30 27.31
C HIS A 658 -23.92 8.09 26.47
N SER A 659 -23.31 7.89 25.30
CA SER A 659 -23.57 6.73 24.43
C SER A 659 -22.29 6.20 23.77
N GLN A 660 -22.30 4.93 23.34
CA GLN A 660 -21.17 4.34 22.59
C GLN A 660 -20.99 4.95 21.18
N GLN A 661 -22.04 5.58 20.62
CA GLN A 661 -21.99 6.26 19.33
C GLN A 661 -21.39 7.67 19.44
N ALA A 662 -21.69 8.38 20.53
CA ALA A 662 -21.14 9.69 20.84
C ALA A 662 -21.13 9.93 22.36
N PHE A 663 -19.96 10.29 22.90
CA PHE A 663 -19.75 10.48 24.34
C PHE A 663 -20.10 11.90 24.84
N LEU A 664 -20.84 12.68 24.06
CA LEU A 664 -21.43 13.95 24.53
C LEU A 664 -22.67 13.66 25.40
N PRO A 665 -23.00 14.51 26.39
CA PRO A 665 -24.23 14.37 27.17
C PRO A 665 -25.44 14.65 26.28
N THR A 666 -26.11 13.60 25.82
CA THR A 666 -27.23 13.69 24.86
C THR A 666 -28.60 13.68 25.53
N LYS A 667 -28.68 13.19 26.78
CA LYS A 667 -29.93 12.97 27.51
C LYS A 667 -30.10 13.84 28.76
N PHE A 668 -29.02 14.43 29.28
CA PHE A 668 -29.06 15.19 30.54
C PHE A 668 -29.90 16.46 30.39
N ARG A 669 -30.90 16.63 31.27
CA ARG A 669 -31.78 17.79 31.31
C ARG A 669 -31.60 18.55 32.62
N HIS A 670 -31.09 19.76 32.53
CA HIS A 670 -30.90 20.64 33.70
C HIS A 670 -32.24 21.09 34.35
N ASP A 671 -33.37 20.88 33.67
CA ASP A 671 -34.71 21.04 34.28
C ASP A 671 -34.93 20.06 35.45
N ASP A 672 -34.22 18.93 35.49
CA ASP A 672 -34.41 17.84 36.46
C ASP A 672 -33.60 18.06 37.76
N THR A 673 -32.66 19.02 37.79
CA THR A 673 -31.77 19.30 38.94
C THR A 673 -32.29 20.43 39.86
N GLY A 674 -33.54 20.85 39.70
CA GLY A 674 -34.15 21.95 40.45
C GLY A 674 -33.77 23.35 39.96
N PHE A 675 -32.71 23.50 39.16
CA PHE A 675 -32.30 24.79 38.58
C PHE A 675 -32.53 24.83 37.06
N ARG A 676 -33.68 25.39 36.65
CA ARG A 676 -34.10 25.42 35.25
C ARG A 676 -33.35 26.44 34.38
N LEU A 677 -32.48 25.95 33.47
CA LEU A 677 -31.80 26.80 32.50
C LEU A 677 -32.78 27.46 31.51
N SER A 678 -32.75 28.79 31.48
CA SER A 678 -33.67 29.62 30.70
C SER A 678 -33.02 30.92 30.25
N GLY A 679 -33.51 31.50 29.16
CA GLY A 679 -32.84 32.64 28.51
C GLY A 679 -31.44 32.26 28.02
N SER A 680 -30.49 33.19 28.13
CA SER A 680 -29.11 33.00 27.68
C SER A 680 -28.37 31.86 28.40
N HIS A 681 -28.75 31.52 29.65
CA HIS A 681 -28.15 30.43 30.43
C HIS A 681 -28.31 29.04 29.77
N ARG A 682 -29.19 28.89 28.77
CA ARG A 682 -29.30 27.66 27.97
C ARG A 682 -28.12 27.41 27.02
N PHE A 683 -27.31 28.42 26.76
CA PHE A 683 -26.19 28.38 25.82
C PHE A 683 -24.84 28.62 26.50
N VAL A 684 -24.82 28.57 27.83
CA VAL A 684 -23.61 28.74 28.65
C VAL A 684 -22.97 27.36 28.84
N GLU A 685 -21.65 27.31 28.63
CA GLU A 685 -20.86 26.09 28.82
C GLU A 685 -20.89 25.62 30.28
N CYS A 686 -20.98 24.30 30.51
CA CYS A 686 -21.18 23.73 31.85
C CYS A 686 -20.16 24.23 32.88
N ARG A 687 -18.91 24.43 32.46
CA ARG A 687 -17.78 24.90 33.29
C ARG A 687 -17.90 26.34 33.81
N GLU A 688 -18.69 27.18 33.14
CA GLU A 688 -18.88 28.59 33.53
C GLU A 688 -19.81 28.68 34.74
N CYS A 689 -20.76 27.74 34.86
CA CYS A 689 -21.57 27.54 36.07
C CYS A 689 -20.89 26.61 37.08
N HIS A 690 -20.13 25.61 36.64
CA HIS A 690 -19.42 24.64 37.47
C HIS A 690 -17.90 24.86 37.47
N PRO A 691 -17.38 25.94 38.10
CA PRO A 691 -15.96 26.13 38.25
C PRO A 691 -15.36 24.96 39.02
N GLN A 692 -14.15 24.55 38.64
CA GLN A 692 -13.47 23.36 39.18
C GLN A 692 -14.17 22.01 38.90
N ARG A 693 -15.21 21.96 38.04
CA ARG A 693 -15.95 20.74 37.66
C ARG A 693 -16.67 20.04 38.82
N VAL A 694 -17.12 20.82 39.81
CA VAL A 694 -17.99 20.33 40.89
C VAL A 694 -19.45 20.47 40.44
N PHE A 695 -20.10 19.34 40.16
CA PHE A 695 -21.42 19.34 39.52
C PHE A 695 -22.62 19.28 40.50
N GLY A 696 -22.38 19.10 41.79
CA GLY A 696 -23.42 19.08 42.83
C GLY A 696 -23.29 20.24 43.83
N GLY A 697 -24.42 20.67 44.39
CA GLY A 697 -24.46 21.53 45.58
C GLY A 697 -24.13 23.02 45.39
N LEU A 698 -24.10 23.53 44.15
CA LEU A 698 -23.90 24.96 43.91
C LEU A 698 -25.15 25.79 44.28
N PRO A 699 -24.98 26.99 44.86
CA PRO A 699 -26.09 27.92 45.08
C PRO A 699 -26.76 28.31 43.76
N SER A 700 -28.10 28.31 43.76
CA SER A 700 -28.93 28.71 42.62
C SER A 700 -29.30 30.21 42.61
N THR A 701 -28.72 31.00 43.50
CA THR A 701 -29.04 32.42 43.67
C THR A 701 -28.30 33.30 42.67
N CYS A 702 -28.90 34.41 42.25
CA CYS A 702 -28.36 35.24 41.16
C CYS A 702 -27.02 35.89 41.51
N ASP A 703 -26.85 36.30 42.77
CA ASP A 703 -25.65 36.94 43.30
C ASP A 703 -24.41 36.04 43.23
N PHE A 704 -24.57 34.73 43.45
CA PHE A 704 -23.47 33.75 43.41
C PHE A 704 -22.66 33.81 42.10
N CYS A 705 -23.32 34.11 40.97
CA CYS A 705 -22.66 34.28 39.68
C CYS A 705 -22.58 35.73 39.18
N HIS A 706 -23.49 36.62 39.60
CA HIS A 706 -23.63 37.97 39.02
C HIS A 706 -23.29 39.14 39.95
N THR A 707 -22.71 38.91 41.14
CA THR A 707 -22.22 39.98 42.03
C THR A 707 -21.35 41.00 41.29
N ASP A 708 -20.36 40.54 40.52
CA ASP A 708 -19.51 41.39 39.68
C ASP A 708 -20.30 42.27 38.70
N THR A 709 -21.40 41.76 38.15
CA THR A 709 -22.23 42.48 37.18
C THR A 709 -23.12 43.51 37.89
N PHE A 710 -23.67 43.17 39.06
CA PHE A 710 -24.42 44.08 39.92
C PHE A 710 -23.56 45.29 40.31
N GLN A 711 -22.37 45.06 40.86
CA GLN A 711 -21.43 46.11 41.30
C GLN A 711 -20.95 47.01 40.15
N LYS A 712 -20.76 46.45 38.95
CA LYS A 712 -20.31 47.23 37.78
C LYS A 712 -21.45 48.00 37.08
N THR A 713 -22.71 47.79 37.47
CA THR A 713 -23.86 48.42 36.80
C THR A 713 -24.17 49.79 37.40
N THR A 714 -23.79 50.84 36.67
CA THR A 714 -23.94 52.25 37.06
C THR A 714 -25.20 52.92 36.51
N LYS A 715 -26.06 52.20 35.75
CA LYS A 715 -27.28 52.74 35.13
C LYS A 715 -28.44 51.71 35.15
N PRO A 716 -29.36 51.76 36.13
CA PRO A 716 -29.25 52.54 37.37
C PRO A 716 -28.05 52.07 38.20
N ASP A 717 -27.55 52.92 39.08
CA ASP A 717 -26.55 52.56 40.09
C ASP A 717 -27.20 51.63 41.12
N HIS A 718 -26.90 50.34 41.07
CA HIS A 718 -27.58 49.36 41.92
C HIS A 718 -27.09 49.39 43.37
N GLU A 719 -25.86 49.83 43.65
CA GLU A 719 -25.37 50.00 45.02
C GLU A 719 -26.07 51.17 45.72
N ARG A 720 -26.32 52.26 44.99
CA ARG A 720 -27.02 53.44 45.51
C ARG A 720 -28.54 53.31 45.51
N CYS A 721 -29.14 52.89 44.39
CA CYS A 721 -30.60 52.87 44.22
C CYS A 721 -31.27 51.60 44.76
N CYS A 722 -30.52 50.52 44.98
CA CYS A 722 -31.05 49.22 45.38
C CYS A 722 -30.30 48.61 46.59
N PRO A 723 -30.26 49.28 47.75
CA PRO A 723 -29.67 48.71 48.96
C PRO A 723 -30.38 47.39 49.35
N GLY A 724 -29.65 46.28 49.31
CA GLY A 724 -30.18 44.92 49.52
C GLY A 724 -30.64 44.19 48.24
N GLY A 725 -30.66 44.84 47.08
CA GLY A 725 -31.14 44.27 45.82
C GLY A 725 -30.31 43.09 45.29
N LEU A 726 -29.05 42.95 45.72
CA LEU A 726 -28.14 41.87 45.33
C LEU A 726 -28.72 40.48 45.65
N THR A 727 -29.28 40.31 46.85
CA THR A 727 -29.87 39.05 47.32
C THR A 727 -31.33 38.87 46.94
N SER A 728 -31.91 39.78 46.15
CA SER A 728 -33.33 39.74 45.77
C SER A 728 -33.56 40.18 44.31
N CYS A 729 -32.64 39.82 43.42
CA CYS A 729 -32.63 40.18 42.01
C CYS A 729 -33.93 39.81 41.27
N GLU A 730 -34.56 38.69 41.65
CA GLU A 730 -35.76 38.13 41.05
C GLU A 730 -37.03 38.99 41.23
N ASN A 731 -37.04 39.92 42.19
CA ASN A 731 -38.12 40.90 42.33
C ASN A 731 -38.15 41.88 41.14
N CYS A 732 -36.97 42.22 40.61
CA CYS A 732 -36.82 43.22 39.55
C CYS A 732 -36.52 42.60 38.18
N HIS A 733 -35.80 41.48 38.09
CA HIS A 733 -35.31 40.91 36.83
C HIS A 733 -35.93 39.54 36.52
N THR A 734 -35.71 39.05 35.30
CA THR A 734 -35.96 37.64 34.94
C THR A 734 -34.73 37.05 34.27
N THR A 735 -34.57 35.73 34.35
CA THR A 735 -33.57 34.96 33.60
C THR A 735 -33.70 35.07 32.08
N ARG A 736 -34.84 35.55 31.56
CA ARG A 736 -35.06 35.79 30.12
C ARG A 736 -34.74 37.23 29.70
N THR A 737 -34.84 38.19 30.61
CA THR A 737 -34.71 39.63 30.35
C THR A 737 -33.95 40.29 31.49
N PHE A 738 -32.63 40.10 31.54
CA PHE A 738 -31.82 40.66 32.63
C PHE A 738 -31.52 42.16 32.41
N LEU A 739 -31.35 42.58 31.15
CA LEU A 739 -31.01 43.97 30.75
C LEU A 739 -32.12 45.02 31.01
N ARG A 740 -33.33 44.61 31.41
CA ARG A 740 -34.44 45.50 31.75
C ARG A 740 -35.19 44.93 32.93
N ALA A 741 -35.54 45.78 33.90
CA ALA A 741 -36.42 45.40 34.98
C ALA A 741 -37.83 45.08 34.47
N ARG A 742 -38.59 44.28 35.23
CA ARG A 742 -40.01 43.99 34.99
C ARG A 742 -40.81 45.30 35.05
N ALA A 743 -41.84 45.42 34.21
CA ALA A 743 -42.73 46.57 34.24
C ALA A 743 -43.39 46.72 35.62
N GLY A 744 -43.26 47.89 36.24
CA GLY A 744 -43.77 48.14 37.59
C GLY A 744 -42.84 47.74 38.75
N ALA A 745 -41.63 47.21 38.48
CA ALA A 745 -40.63 47.03 39.53
C ALA A 745 -40.12 48.40 40.02
N VAL A 746 -40.13 48.61 41.33
CA VAL A 746 -39.65 49.83 42.00
C VAL A 746 -38.53 49.45 42.97
N CYS A 747 -37.47 50.26 43.01
CA CYS A 747 -36.32 50.06 43.88
C CYS A 747 -35.95 51.38 44.58
N GLY A 748 -35.64 51.32 45.87
CA GLY A 748 -35.36 52.50 46.69
C GLY A 748 -36.59 53.36 47.01
N ASP A 749 -36.37 54.53 47.61
CA ASP A 749 -37.43 55.51 47.87
C ASP A 749 -37.81 56.23 46.56
N PRO A 750 -39.10 56.29 46.17
CA PRO A 750 -39.55 56.98 44.96
C PRO A 750 -39.20 58.49 44.88
N ARG A 751 -38.73 59.09 45.99
CA ARG A 751 -38.42 60.52 46.10
C ARG A 751 -36.97 60.89 45.76
N ASP A 752 -36.10 59.93 45.48
CA ASP A 752 -34.66 60.15 45.21
C ASP A 752 -34.35 60.26 43.69
N PRO A 753 -33.88 61.42 43.18
CA PRO A 753 -33.42 61.53 41.80
C PRO A 753 -31.96 61.03 41.69
N PRO A 754 -31.62 60.06 40.80
CA PRO A 754 -32.30 59.71 39.56
C PRO A 754 -32.56 58.19 39.43
N CYS A 755 -33.20 57.55 40.41
CA CYS A 755 -33.38 56.09 40.42
C CYS A 755 -34.56 55.58 39.56
N ALA A 756 -35.30 56.47 38.89
CA ALA A 756 -36.42 56.11 38.02
C ALA A 756 -35.92 55.56 36.65
N PRO A 757 -36.49 54.44 36.14
CA PRO A 757 -36.08 53.85 34.88
C PRO A 757 -36.54 54.67 33.65
N ARG A 758 -35.74 54.60 32.57
CA ARG A 758 -36.15 54.87 31.18
C ARG A 758 -36.09 53.59 30.37
#